data_AF-G1XCG5-F1
#
_entry.id   AF-G1XCG5-F1
#
_cell.length_a   1.000
_cell.length_b   1.000
_cell.length_c   1.000
_cell.angle_alpha   90.00
_cell.angle_beta   90.00
_cell.angle_gamma   90.00
#
_symmetry.space_group_name_H-M   'P 1'
#
loop_
_entity.id
_entity.type
_entity.pdbx_description
1 polymer ?
#
loop_
_entity_poly.entity_id
_entity_poly.type
_entity_poly.pdbx_seq_one_letter_code
_entity_poly.pdbx_strand_id
1 'polypeptide(L)'
;MVGIPYRYLTLWHEERILKNTMPKLKPGEAAFRSYYLPSMEGGKHTIKVEQRISLAGYTPPEKPKDTLPPYPGDKDKMRDAVDVEQQFTVIAPHFKLIEERVDSVFPPPGHSALPKTLPHIVLKDYHFPWARNVAGCARQKDDDSNRIPWVALITFTADELQVSDMGVFGEIPGAKLNENSAVEAQVGLSYDKLTEAAKTKNMTNLTAKPDQRERELQTSLICLKKPLFTKLFGDPKEGKGNITQFKYMNHVREVSTEGQMAAMYGPSGLYSIIVSNRTGLFDTEKPTPLIAHLVSLENIDGTPISSLKDNIILTSLYSWTYTSLPPGSFDVRTALQNLGDNLTVLYPGIPPPNQARPTREPTIDDIIKKRQEDGYTLVRHRTKTGEETAAMYRGPLVPTIVPPKSKTGMTVQSNFGTDLQILDADLGLMDISYAAAWQLGKTLAMGDPAFTAALSRVRRHMHIESLKTSQINVHKQLGEYVSRDEVLKSIPDLVHGLDGLNSTLHANNTTIVSTNRWQAKSIDETVDITLMSPHIFSQIYENAVPVAMDIACSTAGPGVKYNYHNVPSNTDYAMVQSWIHDKLHMASIPAHYFIPDKSYLPDETLRFFYIDENWTDALIDGALSLANQFTFKPEEDFCRLALKEAIGDYLRKEDPNFGYSPQMPKFGFLMRTNVLVQFPELTVVARFDKTKAAEDKDEKPKAPILVQRKLAPDIMLCLFDYAPPQLWALKFTLPAQQQCYTVGGTFDKDMLKLDIKRIFAPKDPNRDLSGPRAAKRGRALKTNVEYPRSKSDIFDWESRTIKTEAYAKEVWRTLRKEIPPESDWKNDYFEEEKPTSAMMALQLNEPIYTLDINKIFTEDYVAPPDELFQFNVPVFPAHKYKPPPLPKRVPEPRLFPQKLVRPTPEEPPIFVPNLLNLTPSKPAHPYDRARFIFKIYTLEGKRITNYVPTAGDLPIDLVFSITTDPEMRPTYNYQIKRLTIKLKQEPFQEGKTKPLLDADYEPDPPSMLSNLRFNIFTNFQNGFMKIELVPRSKNGVPMKEIKECSFMLGLVIPYAWKTNERTWVSLEVACIDTGKSERDKDKEMLWQDGIIVNMGPEPPAEYTPLGV
;
A
#
# COMPACT_ATOMS: atom_id res chain seq x y z
N MET A 1 -5.87 -4.82 -6.87
CA MET A 1 -4.85 -4.70 -5.80
C MET A 1 -4.21 -3.31 -5.91
N VAL A 2 -4.71 -2.33 -5.16
CA VAL A 2 -4.07 -1.01 -5.06
C VAL A 2 -2.98 -1.09 -3.98
N GLY A 3 -1.74 -0.78 -4.35
CA GLY A 3 -0.80 -0.06 -3.49
C GLY A 3 0.11 -0.81 -2.52
N ILE A 4 0.60 -2.02 -2.81
CA ILE A 4 1.71 -2.60 -2.02
C ILE A 4 3.03 -1.94 -2.47
N PRO A 5 3.76 -1.23 -1.58
CA PRO A 5 5.06 -0.64 -1.91
C PRO A 5 6.02 -1.71 -2.41
N TYR A 6 6.86 -1.39 -3.40
CA TYR A 6 7.80 -2.37 -3.95
C TYR A 6 8.79 -2.89 -2.89
N ARG A 7 9.19 -2.01 -1.98
CA ARG A 7 10.13 -2.24 -0.88
C ARG A 7 9.44 -2.53 0.46
N TYR A 8 8.26 -3.15 0.44
CA TYR A 8 7.48 -3.37 1.67
C TYR A 8 8.25 -4.19 2.73
N LEU A 9 9.09 -5.15 2.33
CA LEU A 9 9.86 -5.99 3.25
C LEU A 9 10.88 -5.18 4.07
N THR A 10 11.61 -4.26 3.43
CA THR A 10 12.60 -3.42 4.12
C THR A 10 11.93 -2.39 5.01
N LEU A 11 10.91 -1.69 4.49
CA LEU A 11 10.15 -0.69 5.25
C LEU A 11 9.48 -1.32 6.49
N TRP A 12 8.94 -2.53 6.35
CA TRP A 12 8.36 -3.26 7.47
C TRP A 12 9.40 -3.69 8.49
N HIS A 13 10.56 -4.15 8.03
CA HIS A 13 11.67 -4.52 8.91
C HIS A 13 12.14 -3.32 9.73
N GLU A 14 12.32 -2.18 9.09
CA GLU A 14 12.65 -0.90 9.74
C GLU A 14 11.56 -0.46 10.73
N GLU A 15 10.28 -0.54 10.35
CA GLU A 15 9.17 -0.25 11.27
C GLU A 15 9.16 -1.13 12.51
N ARG A 16 9.51 -2.42 12.38
CA ARG A 16 9.61 -3.33 13.54
C ARG A 16 10.75 -2.96 14.46
N ILE A 17 11.89 -2.56 13.91
CA ILE A 17 13.02 -2.05 14.70
C ILE A 17 12.60 -0.80 15.48
N LEU A 18 11.79 0.07 14.89
CA LEU A 18 11.25 1.26 15.56
C LEU A 18 10.21 0.91 16.64
N LYS A 19 9.36 -0.10 16.41
CA LYS A 19 8.27 -0.52 17.33
C LYS A 19 8.68 -1.51 18.42
N ASN A 20 9.87 -2.13 18.30
CA ASN A 20 10.42 -3.14 19.22
C ASN A 20 9.47 -4.33 19.52
N THR A 21 8.69 -4.76 18.53
CA THR A 21 7.74 -5.89 18.65
C THR A 21 8.36 -7.16 18.09
N MET A 22 8.74 -8.11 18.95
CA MET A 22 9.18 -9.44 18.52
C MET A 22 7.96 -10.35 18.23
N PRO A 23 7.95 -11.10 17.11
CA PRO A 23 6.89 -12.06 16.82
C PRO A 23 6.92 -13.21 17.84
N LYS A 24 5.74 -13.69 18.25
CA LYS A 24 5.61 -14.82 19.20
C LYS A 24 6.11 -16.15 18.62
N LEU A 25 6.08 -16.30 17.30
CA LEU A 25 6.52 -17.49 16.56
C LEU A 25 7.69 -17.10 15.64
N LYS A 26 8.75 -17.91 15.61
CA LYS A 26 9.86 -17.71 14.67
C LYS A 26 9.41 -18.05 13.24
N PRO A 27 10.08 -17.53 12.19
CA PRO A 27 9.80 -17.89 10.80
C PRO A 27 9.80 -19.41 10.59
N GLY A 28 8.72 -19.93 10.00
CA GLY A 28 8.53 -21.37 9.77
C GLY A 28 7.96 -22.16 10.95
N GLU A 29 7.74 -21.54 12.11
CA GLU A 29 7.02 -22.16 13.22
C GLU A 29 5.49 -22.01 13.06
N ALA A 30 4.77 -23.05 13.47
CA ALA A 30 3.31 -23.06 13.50
C ALA A 30 2.82 -23.75 14.77
N ALA A 31 1.78 -23.19 15.38
CA ALA A 31 1.07 -23.78 16.51
C ALA A 31 -0.31 -24.29 16.06
N PHE A 32 -0.69 -25.46 16.55
CA PHE A 32 -1.97 -26.11 16.23
C PHE A 32 -2.85 -26.11 17.48
N ARG A 33 -4.10 -25.69 17.33
CA ARG A 33 -5.12 -25.68 18.39
C ARG A 33 -6.30 -26.54 17.93
N SER A 34 -6.87 -27.34 18.82
CA SER A 34 -7.99 -28.23 18.46
C SER A 34 -9.25 -27.47 18.06
N TYR A 35 -9.58 -26.37 18.74
CA TYR A 35 -10.72 -25.52 18.41
C TYR A 35 -10.52 -24.09 18.93
N TYR A 36 -11.29 -23.14 18.38
CA TYR A 36 -11.34 -21.76 18.89
C TYR A 36 -12.79 -21.25 18.87
N LEU A 37 -13.42 -21.20 20.05
CA LEU A 37 -14.82 -20.78 20.16
C LEU A 37 -14.95 -19.26 20.02
N PRO A 38 -15.98 -18.78 19.30
CA PRO A 38 -16.35 -17.36 19.37
C PRO A 38 -16.89 -17.03 20.76
N SER A 39 -16.78 -15.76 21.16
CA SER A 39 -17.33 -15.29 22.44
C SER A 39 -18.86 -15.43 22.52
N MET A 40 -19.55 -15.40 21.36
CA MET A 40 -20.98 -15.65 21.23
C MET A 40 -21.24 -16.49 19.97
N GLU A 41 -22.12 -17.48 20.07
CA GLU A 41 -22.53 -18.32 18.94
C GLU A 41 -23.49 -17.56 18.00
N GLY A 42 -23.54 -17.94 16.72
CA GLY A 42 -24.50 -17.39 15.77
C GLY A 42 -25.93 -17.89 16.06
N GLY A 43 -26.91 -16.99 15.99
CA GLY A 43 -28.30 -17.31 16.27
C GLY A 43 -29.02 -16.25 17.12
N LYS A 44 -30.22 -16.59 17.58
CA LYS A 44 -31.05 -15.73 18.42
C LYS A 44 -30.64 -15.86 19.89
N HIS A 45 -30.32 -14.74 20.51
CA HIS A 45 -29.94 -14.64 21.92
C HIS A 45 -30.93 -13.74 22.65
N THR A 46 -31.22 -14.07 23.91
CA THR A 46 -32.06 -13.26 24.80
C THR A 46 -31.21 -12.74 25.95
N ILE A 47 -31.12 -11.43 26.08
CA ILE A 47 -30.53 -10.78 27.27
C ILE A 47 -31.63 -10.68 28.31
N LYS A 48 -31.44 -11.32 29.47
CA LYS A 48 -32.31 -11.18 30.64
C LYS A 48 -31.62 -10.31 31.69
N VAL A 49 -32.25 -9.20 32.08
CA VAL A 49 -31.79 -8.33 33.16
C VAL A 49 -32.72 -8.51 34.36
N GLU A 50 -32.18 -9.00 35.47
CA GLU A 50 -32.92 -9.14 36.74
C GLU A 50 -32.46 -8.08 37.75
N GLN A 51 -33.36 -7.21 38.20
CA GLN A 51 -33.08 -6.25 39.28
C GLN A 51 -33.73 -6.70 40.59
N ARG A 52 -32.92 -7.07 41.60
CA ARG A 52 -33.40 -7.37 42.95
C ARG A 52 -33.29 -6.13 43.85
N ILE A 53 -34.42 -5.64 44.34
CA ILE A 53 -34.50 -4.52 45.29
C ILE A 53 -34.80 -5.09 46.68
N SER A 54 -33.83 -5.06 47.59
CA SER A 54 -34.03 -5.41 49.00
C SER A 54 -34.09 -4.13 49.86
N LEU A 55 -35.22 -3.87 50.52
CA LEU A 55 -35.32 -2.83 51.54
C LEU A 55 -34.83 -3.36 52.89
N ALA A 56 -33.75 -2.79 53.43
CA ALA A 56 -33.31 -3.06 54.80
C ALA A 56 -34.20 -2.28 55.80
N GLY A 57 -34.85 -2.99 56.74
CA GLY A 57 -35.52 -2.39 57.90
C GLY A 57 -37.04 -2.57 58.00
N TYR A 58 -37.67 -3.38 57.15
CA TYR A 58 -39.11 -3.68 57.30
C TYR A 58 -39.33 -5.01 58.04
N THR A 59 -39.53 -4.94 59.35
CA THR A 59 -40.17 -6.03 60.12
C THR A 59 -41.69 -5.87 60.00
N PRO A 60 -42.44 -6.89 59.53
CA PRO A 60 -43.89 -6.80 59.45
C PRO A 60 -44.49 -6.66 60.87
N PRO A 61 -45.40 -5.71 61.13
CA PRO A 61 -46.13 -5.70 62.39
C PRO A 61 -47.11 -6.88 62.42
N GLU A 62 -47.02 -7.70 63.47
CA GLU A 62 -48.08 -8.63 63.84
C GLU A 62 -49.39 -7.84 63.98
N LYS A 63 -50.43 -8.19 63.21
CA LYS A 63 -51.78 -7.66 63.47
C LYS A 63 -52.62 -8.64 64.28
N PRO A 64 -53.28 -8.14 65.35
CA PRO A 64 -54.25 -8.89 66.15
C PRO A 64 -55.55 -9.18 65.40
N LYS A 65 -56.30 -10.13 65.96
CA LYS A 65 -57.64 -10.56 65.54
C LYS A 65 -58.67 -9.42 65.57
N ASP A 66 -59.62 -9.54 64.65
CA ASP A 66 -60.95 -8.91 64.59
C ASP A 66 -61.02 -7.40 64.33
N THR A 67 -61.26 -7.02 63.06
CA THR A 67 -62.51 -6.38 62.58
C THR A 67 -62.40 -5.87 61.13
N LEU A 68 -63.37 -6.29 60.30
CA LEU A 68 -63.87 -5.72 59.03
C LEU A 68 -62.98 -5.72 57.75
N PRO A 69 -63.59 -5.90 56.55
CA PRO A 69 -62.88 -6.32 55.34
C PRO A 69 -62.22 -5.14 54.60
N PRO A 70 -61.00 -5.30 54.05
CA PRO A 70 -60.40 -4.28 53.20
C PRO A 70 -60.89 -4.39 51.74
N TYR A 71 -60.99 -3.23 51.10
CA TYR A 71 -61.34 -3.01 49.69
C TYR A 71 -60.53 -3.91 48.71
N PRO A 72 -61.14 -4.34 47.58
CA PRO A 72 -60.43 -5.09 46.55
C PRO A 72 -59.51 -4.15 45.76
N GLY A 73 -58.26 -4.00 46.22
CA GLY A 73 -57.31 -3.13 45.54
C GLY A 73 -55.87 -3.12 46.05
N ASP A 74 -55.48 -3.94 47.03
CA ASP A 74 -54.12 -3.87 47.60
C ASP A 74 -53.61 -5.26 48.03
N LYS A 75 -53.47 -6.19 47.08
CA LYS A 75 -52.74 -7.47 47.29
C LYS A 75 -51.42 -7.59 46.50
N ASP A 76 -50.97 -6.54 45.83
CA ASP A 76 -49.77 -6.57 44.97
C ASP A 76 -48.73 -5.51 45.37
N LYS A 77 -48.37 -5.43 46.66
CA LYS A 77 -47.16 -4.71 47.09
C LYS A 77 -46.13 -5.63 47.74
N MET A 78 -45.76 -6.66 46.97
CA MET A 78 -44.41 -7.19 46.87
C MET A 78 -44.33 -7.87 45.50
N ARG A 79 -44.07 -7.08 44.44
CA ARG A 79 -43.63 -7.65 43.16
C ARG A 79 -42.12 -7.67 43.14
N ASP A 80 -41.63 -8.88 43.36
CA ASP A 80 -40.30 -9.39 43.07
C ASP A 80 -39.87 -9.04 41.63
N ALA A 81 -38.56 -8.79 41.46
CA ALA A 81 -37.78 -8.70 40.23
C ALA A 81 -38.44 -8.06 38.98
N VAL A 82 -37.94 -6.89 38.57
CA VAL A 82 -38.18 -6.41 37.19
C VAL A 82 -37.29 -7.23 36.27
N ASP A 83 -37.89 -8.20 35.58
CA ASP A 83 -37.25 -9.00 34.53
C ASP A 83 -37.48 -8.29 33.17
N VAL A 84 -36.43 -7.72 32.59
CA VAL A 84 -36.47 -7.18 31.21
C VAL A 84 -35.75 -8.15 30.28
N GLU A 85 -36.45 -8.59 29.24
CA GLU A 85 -35.89 -9.44 28.19
C GLU A 85 -35.74 -8.66 26.88
N GLN A 86 -34.55 -8.69 26.28
CA GLN A 86 -34.30 -8.15 24.94
C GLN A 86 -33.70 -9.23 24.04
N GLN A 87 -34.34 -9.49 22.89
CA GLN A 87 -33.83 -10.42 21.90
C GLN A 87 -32.94 -9.70 20.88
N PHE A 88 -31.80 -10.31 20.55
CA PHE A 88 -30.93 -9.89 19.45
C PHE A 88 -30.43 -11.11 18.68
N THR A 89 -29.94 -10.91 17.46
CA THR A 89 -29.46 -12.01 16.61
C THR A 89 -28.01 -11.77 16.22
N VAL A 90 -27.14 -12.74 16.53
CA VAL A 90 -25.75 -12.75 16.10
C VAL A 90 -25.69 -13.33 14.69
N ILE A 91 -25.20 -12.53 13.74
CA ILE A 91 -25.15 -12.88 12.32
C ILE A 91 -23.93 -13.78 12.07
N ALA A 92 -24.17 -15.01 11.63
CA ALA A 92 -23.15 -15.94 11.15
C ALA A 92 -23.59 -16.55 9.81
N PRO A 93 -22.67 -16.81 8.85
CA PRO A 93 -23.05 -17.39 7.57
C PRO A 93 -23.70 -18.77 7.77
N HIS A 94 -24.83 -19.02 7.09
CA HIS A 94 -25.69 -20.19 7.31
C HIS A 94 -25.90 -21.05 6.06
N PHE A 95 -26.08 -20.41 4.89
CA PHE A 95 -26.48 -21.10 3.64
C PHE A 95 -25.51 -20.90 2.46
N LYS A 96 -24.60 -19.93 2.55
CA LYS A 96 -23.57 -19.64 1.55
C LYS A 96 -22.36 -18.99 2.22
N LEU A 97 -21.16 -19.42 1.84
CA LEU A 97 -19.92 -18.79 2.26
C LEU A 97 -19.48 -17.76 1.21
N ILE A 98 -19.10 -16.56 1.65
CA ILE A 98 -18.57 -15.50 0.78
C ILE A 98 -17.10 -15.80 0.47
N GLU A 99 -16.71 -15.70 -0.80
CA GLU A 99 -15.35 -16.02 -1.28
C GLU A 99 -14.24 -15.25 -0.54
N GLU A 100 -14.50 -13.99 -0.15
CA GLU A 100 -13.51 -13.16 0.57
C GLU A 100 -13.06 -13.73 1.93
N ARG A 101 -13.89 -14.58 2.55
CA ARG A 101 -13.59 -15.26 3.83
C ARG A 101 -12.72 -16.51 3.65
N VAL A 102 -12.67 -17.05 2.44
CA VAL A 102 -11.78 -18.17 2.09
C VAL A 102 -10.39 -17.59 1.84
N ASP A 103 -9.39 -18.16 2.50
CA ASP A 103 -7.99 -17.79 2.25
C ASP A 103 -7.44 -18.61 1.08
N SER A 104 -7.56 -19.94 1.18
CA SER A 104 -7.11 -20.88 0.16
C SER A 104 -7.89 -22.20 0.22
N VAL A 105 -7.92 -22.90 -0.91
CA VAL A 105 -8.43 -24.27 -1.03
C VAL A 105 -7.37 -25.15 -1.66
N PHE A 106 -7.30 -26.40 -1.21
CA PHE A 106 -6.38 -27.38 -1.76
C PHE A 106 -7.10 -28.70 -2.02
N PRO A 107 -6.92 -29.32 -3.20
CA PRO A 107 -6.23 -28.78 -4.37
C PRO A 107 -6.97 -27.54 -4.94
N PRO A 108 -6.26 -26.53 -5.49
CA PRO A 108 -6.92 -25.37 -6.07
C PRO A 108 -7.80 -25.73 -7.28
N PRO A 109 -8.79 -24.89 -7.64
CA PRO A 109 -9.65 -25.14 -8.79
C PRO A 109 -8.84 -25.36 -10.08
N GLY A 110 -9.21 -26.38 -10.86
CA GLY A 110 -8.53 -26.73 -12.11
C GLY A 110 -7.14 -27.38 -11.97
N HIS A 111 -6.63 -27.52 -10.74
CA HIS A 111 -5.35 -28.20 -10.48
C HIS A 111 -5.56 -29.69 -10.25
N SER A 112 -4.44 -30.41 -10.25
CA SER A 112 -4.42 -31.86 -10.12
C SER A 112 -3.69 -32.30 -8.86
N ALA A 113 -4.16 -33.35 -8.18
CA ALA A 113 -3.55 -33.88 -6.97
C ALA A 113 -3.48 -35.40 -6.96
N LEU A 114 -2.57 -35.93 -6.14
CA LEU A 114 -2.38 -37.38 -5.98
C LEU A 114 -3.56 -38.01 -5.22
N PRO A 115 -3.86 -39.30 -5.43
CA PRO A 115 -4.97 -39.99 -4.76
C PRO A 115 -4.86 -39.99 -3.23
N LYS A 116 -3.63 -39.97 -2.68
CA LYS A 116 -3.34 -39.95 -1.24
C LYS A 116 -3.70 -38.63 -0.55
N THR A 117 -3.93 -37.57 -1.32
CA THR A 117 -4.21 -36.22 -0.82
C THR A 117 -5.64 -36.13 -0.28
N LEU A 118 -5.79 -35.52 0.90
CA LEU A 118 -7.06 -35.13 1.48
C LEU A 118 -7.32 -33.65 1.18
N PRO A 119 -8.38 -33.32 0.42
CA PRO A 119 -8.72 -31.92 0.17
C PRO A 119 -9.04 -31.19 1.46
N HIS A 120 -8.73 -29.90 1.50
CA HIS A 120 -8.99 -29.04 2.65
C HIS A 120 -9.27 -27.61 2.23
N ILE A 121 -9.93 -26.86 3.11
CA ILE A 121 -10.21 -25.43 2.97
C ILE A 121 -9.65 -24.67 4.17
N VAL A 122 -9.01 -23.53 3.89
CA VAL A 122 -8.42 -22.62 4.88
C VAL A 122 -9.26 -21.34 4.92
N LEU A 123 -9.75 -20.98 6.10
CA LEU A 123 -10.61 -19.81 6.31
C LEU A 123 -9.90 -18.76 7.16
N LYS A 124 -10.08 -17.48 6.79
CA LYS A 124 -9.59 -16.33 7.56
C LYS A 124 -10.34 -16.16 8.87
N ASP A 125 -11.62 -16.52 8.88
CA ASP A 125 -12.45 -16.56 10.08
C ASP A 125 -12.17 -17.87 10.84
N TYR A 126 -11.27 -17.79 11.82
CA TYR A 126 -10.85 -18.96 12.60
C TYR A 126 -11.96 -19.49 13.55
N HIS A 127 -13.03 -18.74 13.75
CA HIS A 127 -14.17 -19.16 14.56
C HIS A 127 -15.24 -19.92 13.75
N PHE A 128 -15.20 -19.80 12.42
CA PHE A 128 -16.28 -20.25 11.54
C PHE A 128 -16.74 -21.70 11.78
N PRO A 129 -15.87 -22.72 11.89
CA PRO A 129 -16.32 -24.11 12.06
C PRO A 129 -17.10 -24.37 13.35
N TRP A 130 -16.95 -23.51 14.37
CA TRP A 130 -17.64 -23.60 15.67
C TRP A 130 -18.56 -22.40 15.93
N ALA A 131 -18.91 -21.65 14.87
CA ALA A 131 -19.83 -20.51 14.99
C ALA A 131 -21.25 -20.92 15.41
N ARG A 132 -21.63 -22.19 15.21
CA ARG A 132 -22.96 -22.73 15.51
C ARG A 132 -22.85 -24.08 16.22
N ASN A 133 -23.84 -24.37 17.05
CA ASN A 133 -23.95 -25.66 17.71
C ASN A 133 -24.93 -26.58 16.99
N VAL A 134 -24.46 -27.76 16.58
CA VAL A 134 -25.24 -28.76 15.83
C VAL A 134 -25.60 -29.98 16.67
N ALA A 135 -24.95 -30.17 17.81
CA ALA A 135 -25.21 -31.33 18.66
C ALA A 135 -26.45 -31.06 19.53
N GLY A 136 -27.61 -31.54 19.08
CA GLY A 136 -28.85 -31.56 19.88
C GLY A 136 -28.86 -32.58 21.03
N CYS A 137 -27.72 -33.15 21.43
CA CYS A 137 -27.65 -34.25 22.39
C CYS A 137 -26.53 -34.05 23.42
N ALA A 138 -26.78 -34.55 24.63
CA ALA A 138 -25.96 -34.53 25.84
C ALA A 138 -24.49 -35.01 25.73
N ARG A 139 -23.99 -35.38 24.54
CA ARG A 139 -22.63 -35.89 24.28
C ARG A 139 -21.52 -34.83 24.28
N GLN A 140 -21.87 -33.54 24.26
CA GLN A 140 -20.90 -32.43 24.27
C GLN A 140 -20.29 -32.11 25.64
N LYS A 141 -20.93 -32.53 26.75
CA LYS A 141 -20.48 -32.17 28.11
C LYS A 141 -19.25 -32.96 28.59
N ASP A 142 -18.83 -34.02 27.88
CA ASP A 142 -17.86 -35.00 28.38
C ASP A 142 -16.42 -34.90 27.79
N ASP A 143 -16.16 -34.02 26.83
CA ASP A 143 -14.84 -33.96 26.15
C ASP A 143 -14.32 -32.51 26.01
N ASP A 144 -13.67 -31.98 27.05
CA ASP A 144 -13.06 -30.63 27.08
C ASP A 144 -11.98 -30.41 25.99
N SER A 145 -11.46 -31.49 25.37
CA SER A 145 -10.33 -31.40 24.43
C SER A 145 -10.71 -31.28 22.95
N ASN A 146 -11.94 -31.63 22.55
CA ASN A 146 -12.37 -31.63 21.14
C ASN A 146 -13.82 -31.14 20.99
N ARG A 147 -14.09 -30.31 19.98
CA ARG A 147 -15.43 -29.76 19.71
C ARG A 147 -15.90 -30.16 18.30
N ILE A 148 -17.14 -30.63 18.20
CA ILE A 148 -17.78 -30.99 16.93
C ILE A 148 -18.11 -29.70 16.15
N PRO A 149 -17.67 -29.55 14.89
CA PRO A 149 -18.02 -28.40 14.05
C PRO A 149 -19.42 -28.55 13.46
N TRP A 150 -19.99 -27.46 12.96
CA TRP A 150 -21.27 -27.49 12.25
C TRP A 150 -21.14 -27.76 10.74
N VAL A 151 -19.91 -27.81 10.22
CA VAL A 151 -19.58 -28.03 8.81
C VAL A 151 -18.61 -29.19 8.62
N ALA A 152 -18.67 -29.84 7.47
CA ALA A 152 -17.70 -30.84 7.04
C ALA A 152 -17.36 -30.68 5.55
N LEU A 153 -16.12 -30.98 5.17
CA LEU A 153 -15.70 -31.03 3.77
C LEU A 153 -15.74 -32.47 3.26
N ILE A 154 -16.47 -32.72 2.18
CA ILE A 154 -16.59 -34.06 1.59
C ILE A 154 -16.34 -33.98 0.08
N THR A 155 -15.58 -34.94 -0.43
CA THR A 155 -15.27 -35.07 -1.86
C THR A 155 -16.19 -36.08 -2.53
N PHE A 156 -16.55 -35.83 -3.78
CA PHE A 156 -17.46 -36.66 -4.55
C PHE A 156 -16.97 -36.82 -6.00
N THR A 157 -17.34 -37.92 -6.63
CA THR A 157 -17.29 -38.04 -8.09
C THR A 157 -18.57 -37.48 -8.71
N ALA A 158 -18.52 -37.08 -9.98
CA ALA A 158 -19.71 -36.62 -10.70
C ALA A 158 -20.85 -37.66 -10.66
N ASP A 159 -20.53 -38.95 -10.80
CA ASP A 159 -21.52 -40.04 -10.79
C ASP A 159 -22.21 -40.25 -9.43
N GLU A 160 -21.56 -39.85 -8.33
CA GLU A 160 -22.13 -39.95 -6.98
C GLU A 160 -23.16 -38.84 -6.70
N LEU A 161 -23.01 -37.69 -7.39
CA LEU A 161 -23.91 -36.54 -7.30
C LEU A 161 -24.94 -36.47 -8.44
N GLN A 162 -24.81 -37.33 -9.46
CA GLN A 162 -25.77 -37.42 -10.55
C GLN A 162 -27.16 -37.81 -10.04
N VAL A 163 -28.10 -36.90 -10.25
CA VAL A 163 -29.52 -37.11 -9.99
C VAL A 163 -30.18 -37.56 -11.30
N SER A 164 -30.63 -38.81 -11.36
CA SER A 164 -31.27 -39.39 -12.54
C SER A 164 -32.66 -38.79 -12.84
N ASP A 165 -33.30 -38.11 -11.87
CA ASP A 165 -34.56 -37.37 -12.04
C ASP A 165 -34.41 -35.92 -11.53
N MET A 166 -34.29 -34.94 -12.43
CA MET A 166 -34.36 -33.50 -12.10
C MET A 166 -35.74 -33.03 -11.60
N GLY A 167 -36.70 -33.95 -11.40
CA GLY A 167 -38.13 -33.64 -11.24
C GLY A 167 -38.54 -32.81 -10.03
N VAL A 168 -37.71 -32.68 -8.97
CA VAL A 168 -38.03 -31.80 -7.82
C VAL A 168 -37.26 -30.49 -7.88
N PHE A 169 -36.02 -30.52 -8.36
CA PHE A 169 -35.25 -29.30 -8.57
C PHE A 169 -35.84 -28.45 -9.71
N GLY A 170 -36.46 -29.07 -10.71
CA GLY A 170 -37.19 -28.36 -11.77
C GLY A 170 -38.51 -27.71 -11.31
N GLU A 171 -39.06 -28.09 -10.16
CA GLU A 171 -40.26 -27.46 -9.55
C GLU A 171 -39.90 -26.24 -8.69
N ILE A 172 -38.61 -26.02 -8.40
CA ILE A 172 -38.12 -24.85 -7.66
C ILE A 172 -37.90 -23.70 -8.66
N PRO A 173 -38.63 -22.58 -8.54
CA PRO A 173 -38.48 -21.45 -9.47
C PRO A 173 -37.05 -20.88 -9.44
N GLY A 174 -36.40 -20.83 -10.60
CA GLY A 174 -35.05 -20.29 -10.74
C GLY A 174 -33.92 -21.25 -10.37
N ALA A 175 -34.20 -22.52 -10.10
CA ALA A 175 -33.18 -23.52 -9.83
C ALA A 175 -32.31 -23.80 -11.06
N LYS A 176 -30.98 -23.71 -10.90
CA LYS A 176 -30.01 -24.02 -11.96
C LYS A 176 -28.98 -25.02 -11.45
N LEU A 177 -28.65 -26.00 -12.27
CA LEU A 177 -27.53 -26.89 -12.02
C LEU A 177 -26.24 -26.13 -12.32
N ASN A 178 -25.34 -26.03 -11.34
CA ASN A 178 -24.03 -25.42 -11.53
C ASN A 178 -23.00 -26.42 -12.03
N GLU A 179 -21.83 -25.92 -12.45
CA GLU A 179 -20.71 -26.74 -12.97
C GLU A 179 -20.19 -27.77 -11.94
N ASN A 180 -20.46 -27.54 -10.65
CA ASN A 180 -20.07 -28.39 -9.54
C ASN A 180 -21.16 -29.41 -9.14
N SER A 181 -22.12 -29.70 -10.01
CA SER A 181 -23.21 -30.69 -9.75
C SER A 181 -24.07 -30.38 -8.51
N ALA A 182 -24.18 -29.11 -8.12
CA ALA A 182 -25.09 -28.62 -7.10
C ALA A 182 -26.20 -27.77 -7.74
N VAL A 183 -27.37 -27.76 -7.10
CA VAL A 183 -28.52 -26.96 -7.57
C VAL A 183 -28.56 -25.66 -6.78
N GLU A 184 -28.44 -24.54 -7.50
CA GLU A 184 -28.54 -23.20 -6.92
C GLU A 184 -29.98 -22.72 -6.92
N ALA A 185 -30.49 -22.32 -5.75
CA ALA A 185 -31.83 -21.81 -5.58
C ALA A 185 -31.93 -20.80 -4.44
N GLN A 186 -33.01 -20.02 -4.40
CA GLN A 186 -33.31 -19.13 -3.28
C GLN A 186 -33.74 -19.95 -2.05
N VAL A 187 -33.15 -19.64 -0.88
CA VAL A 187 -33.32 -20.39 0.38
C VAL A 187 -34.79 -20.53 0.80
N GLY A 188 -35.57 -19.44 0.78
CA GLY A 188 -36.97 -19.45 1.21
C GLY A 188 -37.85 -20.36 0.34
N LEU A 189 -37.77 -20.17 -0.98
CA LEU A 189 -38.53 -20.95 -1.96
C LEU A 189 -38.12 -22.43 -1.97
N SER A 190 -36.80 -22.68 -1.86
CA SER A 190 -36.23 -24.02 -1.76
C SER A 190 -36.72 -24.74 -0.50
N TYR A 191 -36.59 -24.14 0.69
CA TYR A 191 -36.95 -24.80 1.94
C TYR A 191 -38.44 -25.16 1.99
N ASP A 192 -39.33 -24.25 1.58
CA ASP A 192 -40.78 -24.47 1.61
C ASP A 192 -41.18 -25.59 0.64
N LYS A 193 -40.64 -25.60 -0.59
CA LYS A 193 -40.89 -26.64 -1.60
C LYS A 193 -40.26 -27.99 -1.25
N LEU A 194 -39.06 -28.00 -0.68
CA LEU A 194 -38.40 -29.24 -0.23
C LEU A 194 -39.11 -29.86 0.97
N THR A 195 -39.66 -29.04 1.87
CA THR A 195 -40.47 -29.52 2.99
C THR A 195 -41.82 -30.09 2.51
N GLU A 196 -42.41 -29.51 1.47
CA GLU A 196 -43.60 -30.03 0.79
C GLU A 196 -43.30 -31.35 0.05
N ALA A 197 -42.20 -31.40 -0.70
CA ALA A 197 -41.75 -32.58 -1.45
C ALA A 197 -41.30 -33.72 -0.54
N ALA A 198 -40.71 -33.44 0.62
CA ALA A 198 -40.35 -34.46 1.61
C ALA A 198 -41.59 -35.22 2.15
N LYS A 199 -42.77 -34.60 2.13
CA LYS A 199 -44.04 -35.24 2.54
C LYS A 199 -44.65 -36.11 1.43
N THR A 200 -44.48 -35.74 0.17
CA THR A 200 -45.19 -36.33 -0.99
C THR A 200 -44.33 -37.25 -1.86
N LYS A 201 -43.01 -37.05 -1.92
CA LYS A 201 -42.05 -37.79 -2.77
C LYS A 201 -41.05 -38.59 -1.91
N ASN A 202 -40.27 -39.50 -2.54
CA ASN A 202 -39.25 -40.35 -1.89
C ASN A 202 -37.95 -39.59 -1.49
N MET A 203 -38.07 -38.47 -0.77
CA MET A 203 -36.91 -37.67 -0.33
C MET A 203 -36.92 -37.29 1.16
N THR A 204 -35.73 -37.11 1.75
CA THR A 204 -35.53 -36.56 3.09
C THR A 204 -34.81 -35.22 3.01
N ASN A 205 -35.43 -34.16 3.57
CA ASN A 205 -34.81 -32.84 3.67
C ASN A 205 -34.09 -32.68 5.01
N LEU A 206 -32.78 -32.43 4.99
CA LEU A 206 -31.96 -32.16 6.18
C LEU A 206 -31.50 -30.70 6.26
N THR A 207 -31.92 -29.83 5.34
CA THR A 207 -31.57 -28.40 5.36
C THR A 207 -32.10 -27.71 6.63
N ALA A 208 -31.33 -26.79 7.20
CA ALA A 208 -31.77 -25.99 8.34
C ALA A 208 -32.92 -25.03 8.00
N LYS A 209 -33.72 -24.69 9.01
CA LYS A 209 -34.86 -23.77 8.88
C LYS A 209 -34.36 -22.32 8.75
N PRO A 210 -34.69 -21.60 7.66
CA PRO A 210 -34.21 -20.24 7.46
C PRO A 210 -34.99 -19.19 8.28
N ASP A 211 -34.27 -18.19 8.78
CA ASP A 211 -34.85 -16.98 9.38
C ASP A 211 -35.39 -16.01 8.32
N GLN A 212 -36.19 -15.00 8.74
CA GLN A 212 -36.87 -14.07 7.82
C GLN A 212 -35.92 -13.34 6.86
N ARG A 213 -34.71 -12.97 7.31
CA ARG A 213 -33.68 -12.34 6.47
C ARG A 213 -32.92 -13.33 5.58
N GLU A 214 -32.87 -14.61 5.97
CA GLU A 214 -32.11 -15.64 5.24
C GLU A 214 -32.91 -16.20 4.05
N ARG A 215 -34.23 -15.98 4.03
CA ARG A 215 -35.12 -16.42 2.94
C ARG A 215 -34.79 -15.81 1.58
N GLU A 216 -34.15 -14.66 1.54
CA GLU A 216 -33.74 -13.96 0.31
C GLU A 216 -32.38 -14.42 -0.23
N LEU A 217 -31.59 -15.15 0.57
CA LEU A 217 -30.26 -15.61 0.16
C LEU A 217 -30.34 -16.73 -0.88
N GLN A 218 -29.28 -16.87 -1.68
CA GLN A 218 -29.06 -18.02 -2.54
C GLN A 218 -28.30 -19.11 -1.79
N THR A 219 -28.63 -20.37 -2.06
CA THR A 219 -27.96 -21.55 -1.51
C THR A 219 -27.73 -22.61 -2.58
N SER A 220 -26.76 -23.48 -2.34
CA SER A 220 -26.43 -24.60 -3.21
C SER A 220 -26.83 -25.91 -2.52
N LEU A 221 -27.56 -26.76 -3.22
CA LEU A 221 -28.08 -28.02 -2.71
C LEU A 221 -27.42 -29.21 -3.42
N ILE A 222 -27.08 -30.23 -2.65
CA ILE A 222 -26.57 -31.49 -3.17
C ILE A 222 -27.54 -32.62 -2.82
N CYS A 223 -27.63 -33.61 -3.70
CA CYS A 223 -28.47 -34.79 -3.52
C CYS A 223 -27.60 -36.03 -3.39
N LEU A 224 -27.78 -36.80 -2.31
CA LEU A 224 -27.04 -38.03 -2.04
C LEU A 224 -27.99 -39.24 -2.01
N LYS A 225 -27.51 -40.37 -2.54
CA LYS A 225 -28.21 -41.65 -2.44
C LYS A 225 -28.08 -42.22 -1.02
N LYS A 226 -29.14 -42.84 -0.51
CA LYS A 226 -29.20 -43.47 0.82
C LYS A 226 -28.01 -44.40 1.17
N PRO A 227 -27.50 -45.27 0.25
CA PRO A 227 -26.35 -46.12 0.55
C PRO A 227 -25.08 -45.32 0.86
N LEU A 228 -24.82 -44.25 0.11
CA LEU A 228 -23.65 -43.39 0.32
C LEU A 228 -23.80 -42.59 1.62
N PHE A 229 -24.98 -42.01 1.87
CA PHE A 229 -25.24 -41.29 3.11
C PHE A 229 -25.09 -42.16 4.35
N THR A 230 -25.60 -43.40 4.31
CA THR A 230 -25.50 -44.35 5.43
C THR A 230 -24.04 -44.71 5.73
N LYS A 231 -23.19 -44.85 4.70
CA LYS A 231 -21.75 -45.09 4.90
C LYS A 231 -21.02 -43.85 5.43
N LEU A 232 -21.43 -42.65 5.01
CA LEU A 232 -20.77 -41.40 5.41
C LEU A 232 -21.16 -40.93 6.81
N PHE A 233 -22.43 -41.06 7.20
CA PHE A 233 -22.95 -40.49 8.44
C PHE A 233 -23.59 -41.52 9.38
N GLY A 234 -23.69 -42.79 9.00
CA GLY A 234 -24.35 -43.81 9.80
C GLY A 234 -23.45 -44.45 10.84
N ASP A 235 -23.95 -44.62 12.07
CA ASP A 235 -23.29 -45.45 13.07
C ASP A 235 -23.69 -46.93 12.92
N PRO A 236 -22.75 -47.86 12.71
CA PRO A 236 -23.05 -49.29 12.64
C PRO A 236 -23.57 -49.87 13.97
N LYS A 237 -23.39 -49.20 15.11
CA LYS A 237 -23.82 -49.69 16.43
C LYS A 237 -25.20 -49.19 16.85
N GLU A 238 -25.55 -47.95 16.54
CA GLU A 238 -26.78 -47.30 17.01
C GLU A 238 -27.86 -47.15 15.92
N GLY A 239 -27.53 -47.34 14.63
CA GLY A 239 -28.49 -47.18 13.53
C GLY A 239 -29.01 -45.74 13.35
N LYS A 240 -28.31 -44.76 13.93
CA LYS A 240 -28.59 -43.33 13.87
C LYS A 240 -27.45 -42.58 13.17
N GLY A 241 -27.76 -41.40 12.65
CA GLY A 241 -26.78 -40.45 12.15
C GLY A 241 -25.79 -40.04 13.25
N ASN A 242 -24.49 -40.12 12.96
CA ASN A 242 -23.38 -39.82 13.86
C ASN A 242 -22.39 -38.87 13.18
N ILE A 243 -22.18 -37.70 13.79
CA ILE A 243 -21.24 -36.67 13.31
C ILE A 243 -19.95 -36.57 14.13
N THR A 244 -19.77 -37.42 15.14
CA THR A 244 -18.60 -37.38 16.05
C THR A 244 -17.28 -37.57 15.32
N GLN A 245 -17.29 -38.27 14.19
CA GLN A 245 -16.10 -38.50 13.37
C GLN A 245 -15.44 -37.21 12.84
N PHE A 246 -16.20 -36.12 12.68
CA PHE A 246 -15.69 -34.85 12.14
C PHE A 246 -14.95 -34.01 13.19
N LYS A 247 -15.01 -34.38 14.48
CA LYS A 247 -14.32 -33.66 15.57
C LYS A 247 -12.80 -33.63 15.43
N TYR A 248 -12.22 -34.60 14.72
CA TYR A 248 -10.78 -34.73 14.48
C TYR A 248 -10.29 -34.11 13.17
N MET A 249 -11.20 -33.64 12.31
CA MET A 249 -10.89 -33.17 10.95
C MET A 249 -10.82 -31.65 10.84
N ASN A 250 -10.95 -30.95 11.97
CA ASN A 250 -11.08 -29.50 12.04
C ASN A 250 -10.16 -28.96 13.13
N HIS A 251 -9.33 -27.97 12.82
CA HIS A 251 -8.39 -27.38 13.77
C HIS A 251 -8.09 -25.93 13.41
N VAL A 252 -7.50 -25.19 14.36
CA VAL A 252 -6.99 -23.84 14.14
C VAL A 252 -5.47 -23.88 14.08
N ARG A 253 -4.93 -23.15 13.13
CA ARG A 253 -3.49 -23.03 12.91
C ARG A 253 -3.08 -21.58 13.09
N GLU A 254 -2.08 -21.37 13.95
CA GLU A 254 -1.37 -20.10 14.10
C GLU A 254 -0.02 -20.24 13.42
N VAL A 255 0.32 -19.32 12.53
CA VAL A 255 1.55 -19.35 11.74
C VAL A 255 2.28 -18.02 11.87
N SER A 256 3.61 -18.08 11.81
CA SER A 256 4.39 -16.87 11.53
C SER A 256 4.20 -16.48 10.06
N THR A 257 3.73 -15.26 9.82
CA THR A 257 3.57 -14.66 8.49
C THR A 257 4.83 -13.93 8.03
N GLU A 258 5.91 -13.99 8.82
CA GLU A 258 7.16 -13.31 8.55
C GLU A 258 7.80 -13.81 7.24
N GLY A 259 8.13 -12.88 6.33
CA GLY A 259 8.64 -13.19 5.00
C GLY A 259 7.58 -13.63 3.98
N GLN A 260 6.29 -13.58 4.34
CA GLN A 260 5.17 -13.87 3.43
C GLN A 260 4.45 -12.57 3.02
N MET A 261 3.69 -12.60 1.93
CA MET A 261 2.79 -11.49 1.56
C MET A 261 1.73 -11.26 2.64
N ALA A 262 1.27 -12.35 3.29
CA ALA A 262 0.37 -12.32 4.44
C ALA A 262 0.93 -11.55 5.66
N ALA A 263 2.24 -11.25 5.71
CA ALA A 263 2.83 -10.41 6.76
C ALA A 263 2.04 -9.11 6.93
N MET A 264 1.53 -8.53 5.83
CA MET A 264 0.82 -7.24 5.80
C MET A 264 -0.30 -7.10 6.83
N TYR A 265 -0.96 -8.21 7.18
CA TYR A 265 -2.11 -8.21 8.09
C TYR A 265 -1.72 -8.44 9.56
N GLY A 266 -0.45 -8.70 9.85
CA GLY A 266 0.08 -8.91 11.20
C GLY A 266 1.23 -9.91 11.23
N PRO A 267 2.01 -9.98 12.34
CA PRO A 267 3.18 -10.87 12.48
C PRO A 267 2.84 -12.36 12.66
N SER A 268 1.59 -12.68 13.02
CA SER A 268 1.06 -14.05 13.03
C SER A 268 -0.35 -14.07 12.47
N GLY A 269 -0.65 -15.10 11.68
CA GLY A 269 -1.97 -15.35 11.10
C GLY A 269 -2.64 -16.53 11.79
N LEU A 270 -3.91 -16.38 12.18
CA LEU A 270 -4.76 -17.42 12.74
C LEU A 270 -5.78 -17.85 11.69
N TYR A 271 -5.77 -19.14 11.34
CA TYR A 271 -6.63 -19.71 10.30
C TYR A 271 -7.36 -20.93 10.82
N SER A 272 -8.63 -21.13 10.44
CA SER A 272 -9.30 -22.41 10.65
C SER A 272 -9.16 -23.29 9.41
N ILE A 273 -8.90 -24.57 9.62
CA ILE A 273 -8.69 -25.55 8.56
C ILE A 273 -9.68 -26.69 8.72
N ILE A 274 -10.39 -26.99 7.63
CA ILE A 274 -11.36 -28.09 7.52
C ILE A 274 -10.81 -29.08 6.51
N VAL A 275 -10.49 -30.29 6.95
CA VAL A 275 -9.92 -31.36 6.13
C VAL A 275 -11.00 -32.38 5.78
N SER A 276 -11.01 -32.87 4.55
CA SER A 276 -11.93 -33.93 4.15
C SER A 276 -11.51 -35.27 4.72
N ASN A 277 -12.48 -36.09 5.13
CA ASN A 277 -12.24 -37.47 5.57
C ASN A 277 -12.14 -38.46 4.40
N ARG A 278 -12.21 -37.98 3.15
CA ARG A 278 -12.31 -38.80 1.95
C ARG A 278 -11.18 -38.49 0.96
N THR A 279 -10.67 -39.54 0.33
CA THR A 279 -9.50 -39.51 -0.57
C THR A 279 -9.88 -39.40 -2.05
N GLY A 280 -8.86 -39.19 -2.89
CA GLY A 280 -8.99 -39.27 -4.35
C GLY A 280 -9.25 -40.69 -4.86
N LEU A 281 -9.38 -40.84 -6.18
CA LEU A 281 -9.54 -42.15 -6.81
C LEU A 281 -8.17 -42.84 -6.94
N PHE A 282 -8.03 -44.03 -6.35
CA PHE A 282 -6.80 -44.83 -6.42
C PHE A 282 -6.82 -45.89 -7.53
N ASP A 283 -7.99 -46.17 -8.13
CA ASP A 283 -8.14 -47.26 -9.11
C ASP A 283 -8.06 -46.80 -10.58
N THR A 284 -7.96 -45.49 -10.83
CA THR A 284 -8.06 -44.90 -12.18
C THR A 284 -6.69 -44.66 -12.83
N GLU A 285 -6.53 -45.13 -14.07
CA GLU A 285 -5.36 -44.82 -14.92
C GLU A 285 -5.47 -43.45 -15.62
N LYS A 286 -6.68 -42.91 -15.75
CA LYS A 286 -6.95 -41.61 -16.36
C LYS A 286 -7.20 -40.53 -15.29
N PRO A 287 -6.72 -39.30 -15.48
CA PRO A 287 -7.06 -38.17 -14.63
C PRO A 287 -8.58 -37.97 -14.58
N THR A 288 -9.17 -37.98 -13.38
CA THR A 288 -10.62 -37.93 -13.18
C THR A 288 -11.02 -36.72 -12.33
N PRO A 289 -12.00 -35.90 -12.73
CA PRO A 289 -12.44 -34.75 -11.94
C PRO A 289 -13.19 -35.20 -10.68
N LEU A 290 -12.85 -34.57 -9.55
CA LEU A 290 -13.50 -34.70 -8.25
C LEU A 290 -14.04 -33.34 -7.81
N ILE A 291 -15.12 -33.37 -7.05
CA ILE A 291 -15.83 -32.17 -6.58
C ILE A 291 -15.79 -32.16 -5.06
N ALA A 292 -15.26 -31.09 -4.46
CA ALA A 292 -15.24 -30.91 -3.03
C ALA A 292 -16.39 -29.98 -2.62
N HIS A 293 -17.25 -30.44 -1.70
CA HIS A 293 -18.36 -29.65 -1.14
C HIS A 293 -18.17 -29.45 0.36
N LEU A 294 -18.26 -28.20 0.80
CA LEU A 294 -18.42 -27.85 2.21
C LEU A 294 -19.90 -27.98 2.57
N VAL A 295 -20.24 -28.96 3.40
CA VAL A 295 -21.62 -29.39 3.70
C VAL A 295 -22.00 -28.99 5.14
N SER A 296 -23.24 -28.54 5.34
CA SER A 296 -23.79 -28.32 6.69
C SER A 296 -24.14 -29.65 7.37
N LEU A 297 -23.75 -29.80 8.64
CA LEU A 297 -24.04 -30.96 9.48
C LEU A 297 -25.35 -30.83 10.29
N GLU A 298 -26.05 -29.70 10.16
CA GLU A 298 -27.31 -29.43 10.85
C GLU A 298 -28.36 -30.51 10.54
N ASN A 299 -29.13 -30.91 11.56
CA ASN A 299 -30.17 -31.95 11.48
C ASN A 299 -29.70 -33.36 11.05
N ILE A 300 -28.39 -33.65 11.02
CA ILE A 300 -27.89 -35.01 10.73
C ILE A 300 -27.81 -35.86 12.01
N ASP A 301 -27.31 -35.28 13.10
CA ASP A 301 -27.08 -35.99 14.36
C ASP A 301 -28.39 -36.50 14.99
N GLY A 302 -28.43 -37.79 15.36
CA GLY A 302 -29.60 -38.40 15.98
C GLY A 302 -30.74 -38.77 15.03
N THR A 303 -30.63 -38.50 13.72
CA THR A 303 -31.62 -38.93 12.74
C THR A 303 -31.63 -40.46 12.59
N PRO A 304 -32.80 -41.13 12.66
CA PRO A 304 -32.86 -42.58 12.48
C PRO A 304 -32.69 -42.94 10.99
N ILE A 305 -31.64 -43.71 10.66
CA ILE A 305 -31.28 -44.08 9.28
C ILE A 305 -32.40 -44.87 8.59
N SER A 306 -33.19 -45.61 9.36
CA SER A 306 -34.37 -46.35 8.89
C SER A 306 -35.46 -45.45 8.29
N SER A 307 -35.58 -44.20 8.78
CA SER A 307 -36.57 -43.23 8.30
C SER A 307 -36.17 -42.49 7.02
N LEU A 308 -34.92 -42.67 6.56
CA LEU A 308 -34.40 -42.01 5.37
C LEU A 308 -34.96 -42.63 4.10
N LYS A 309 -35.37 -41.79 3.16
CA LYS A 309 -35.81 -42.18 1.82
C LYS A 309 -34.60 -42.29 0.86
N ASP A 310 -34.82 -42.64 -0.40
CA ASP A 310 -33.74 -42.98 -1.34
C ASP A 310 -32.80 -41.81 -1.68
N ASN A 311 -33.35 -40.59 -1.74
CA ASN A 311 -32.62 -39.36 -2.04
C ASN A 311 -32.61 -38.42 -0.83
N ILE A 312 -31.44 -37.94 -0.45
CA ILE A 312 -31.21 -37.09 0.73
C ILE A 312 -30.61 -35.77 0.28
N ILE A 313 -31.19 -34.66 0.74
CA ILE A 313 -30.76 -33.33 0.34
C ILE A 313 -29.98 -32.67 1.47
N LEU A 314 -28.81 -32.15 1.12
CA LEU A 314 -27.92 -31.41 2.01
C LEU A 314 -27.59 -30.03 1.45
N THR A 315 -27.32 -29.09 2.35
CA THR A 315 -26.86 -27.74 1.99
C THR A 315 -25.35 -27.75 1.77
N SER A 316 -24.90 -27.27 0.62
CA SER A 316 -23.49 -26.97 0.32
C SER A 316 -23.25 -25.46 0.42
N LEU A 317 -22.30 -25.06 1.28
CA LEU A 317 -21.94 -23.67 1.55
C LEU A 317 -20.91 -23.12 0.56
N TYR A 318 -20.02 -24.00 0.08
CA TYR A 318 -18.93 -23.69 -0.83
C TYR A 318 -18.54 -24.96 -1.60
N SER A 319 -18.14 -24.84 -2.86
CA SER A 319 -17.73 -25.99 -3.67
C SER A 319 -16.70 -25.62 -4.74
N TRP A 320 -15.84 -26.57 -5.08
CA TRP A 320 -14.87 -26.44 -6.18
C TRP A 320 -14.50 -27.79 -6.78
N THR A 321 -13.91 -27.77 -7.98
CA THR A 321 -13.51 -28.96 -8.73
C THR A 321 -11.99 -29.05 -8.87
N TYR A 322 -11.45 -30.26 -8.75
CA TYR A 322 -10.03 -30.56 -8.97
C TYR A 322 -9.87 -31.92 -9.64
N THR A 323 -8.71 -32.19 -10.23
CA THR A 323 -8.45 -33.46 -10.94
C THR A 323 -7.63 -34.42 -10.08
N SER A 324 -8.11 -35.66 -9.89
CA SER A 324 -7.31 -36.73 -9.27
C SER A 324 -6.37 -37.33 -10.32
N LEU A 325 -5.06 -37.30 -10.07
CA LEU A 325 -4.04 -37.92 -10.93
C LEU A 325 -3.94 -39.44 -10.66
N PRO A 326 -3.51 -40.23 -11.65
CA PRO A 326 -3.13 -41.62 -11.41
C PRO A 326 -1.89 -41.71 -10.50
N PRO A 327 -1.71 -42.82 -9.76
CA PRO A 327 -0.52 -43.05 -8.96
C PRO A 327 0.75 -43.03 -9.85
N GLY A 328 1.77 -42.27 -9.44
CA GLY A 328 3.07 -42.14 -10.15
C GLY A 328 3.29 -40.84 -10.94
N SER A 329 2.36 -39.87 -10.88
CA SER A 329 2.49 -38.54 -11.50
C SER A 329 3.36 -37.56 -10.69
N PHE A 330 3.58 -36.34 -11.20
CA PHE A 330 4.34 -35.23 -10.60
C PHE A 330 4.28 -35.19 -9.06
N ASP A 331 5.45 -35.25 -8.42
CA ASP A 331 5.65 -35.14 -6.98
C ASP A 331 6.44 -33.86 -6.67
N VAL A 332 5.98 -33.09 -5.68
CA VAL A 332 6.62 -31.86 -5.21
C VAL A 332 8.06 -32.13 -4.77
N ARG A 333 8.29 -33.32 -4.17
CA ARG A 333 9.63 -33.76 -3.79
C ARG A 333 10.57 -33.86 -4.98
N THR A 334 10.13 -34.46 -6.10
CA THR A 334 10.95 -34.61 -7.31
C THR A 334 11.22 -33.25 -7.95
N ALA A 335 10.24 -32.35 -7.99
CA ALA A 335 10.42 -31.01 -8.53
C ALA A 335 11.47 -30.20 -7.74
N LEU A 336 11.49 -30.31 -6.40
CA LEU A 336 12.51 -29.68 -5.56
C LEU A 336 13.89 -30.32 -5.72
N GLN A 337 13.97 -31.63 -6.02
CA GLN A 337 15.23 -32.30 -6.34
C GLN A 337 15.79 -31.80 -7.67
N ASN A 338 14.98 -31.76 -8.73
CA ASN A 338 15.36 -31.22 -10.03
C ASN A 338 15.86 -29.77 -9.93
N LEU A 339 15.22 -28.96 -9.08
CA LEU A 339 15.64 -27.59 -8.82
C LEU A 339 17.03 -27.51 -8.17
N GLY A 340 17.34 -28.43 -7.25
CA GLY A 340 18.64 -28.55 -6.61
C GLY A 340 19.73 -29.03 -7.57
N ASP A 341 19.40 -29.96 -8.45
CA ASP A 341 20.33 -30.51 -9.46
C ASP A 341 20.67 -29.48 -10.55
N ASN A 342 19.73 -28.58 -10.88
CA ASN A 342 19.89 -27.55 -11.91
C ASN A 342 20.31 -26.17 -11.36
N LEU A 343 21.13 -26.12 -10.33
CA LEU A 343 21.57 -24.88 -9.68
C LEU A 343 22.80 -24.29 -10.39
N THR A 344 22.67 -23.11 -11.01
CA THR A 344 23.77 -22.44 -11.73
C THR A 344 23.65 -20.90 -11.70
N VAL A 345 24.55 -20.17 -12.37
CA VAL A 345 24.46 -18.71 -12.59
C VAL A 345 23.62 -18.39 -13.85
N LEU A 346 23.12 -17.16 -13.96
CA LEU A 346 22.25 -16.72 -15.05
C LEU A 346 23.05 -16.41 -16.34
N TYR A 347 23.15 -17.38 -17.24
CA TYR A 347 23.73 -17.22 -18.59
C TYR A 347 22.93 -18.02 -19.62
N PRO A 348 23.03 -17.68 -20.92
CA PRO A 348 22.39 -18.46 -21.98
C PRO A 348 23.13 -19.79 -22.21
N GLY A 349 22.44 -20.93 -22.01
CA GLY A 349 22.92 -22.26 -22.41
C GLY A 349 22.97 -23.32 -21.31
N ILE A 350 23.35 -24.55 -21.69
CA ILE A 350 23.62 -25.68 -20.77
C ILE A 350 25.09 -25.61 -20.33
N PRO A 351 25.43 -25.85 -19.05
CA PRO A 351 26.81 -25.80 -18.57
C PRO A 351 27.69 -26.76 -19.38
N PRO A 352 28.85 -26.32 -19.90
CA PRO A 352 29.85 -27.27 -20.34
C PRO A 352 30.46 -27.98 -19.12
N PRO A 353 30.75 -29.28 -19.21
CA PRO A 353 31.55 -29.96 -18.19
C PRO A 353 32.93 -29.30 -18.13
N ASN A 354 33.47 -29.16 -16.91
CA ASN A 354 34.83 -28.73 -16.59
C ASN A 354 35.82 -29.04 -17.72
N GLN A 355 36.19 -28.04 -18.51
CA GLN A 355 37.31 -28.14 -19.42
C GLN A 355 38.34 -27.07 -19.06
N ALA A 356 39.57 -27.55 -18.88
CA ALA A 356 40.75 -26.78 -18.53
C ALA A 356 40.95 -25.60 -19.49
N ARG A 357 41.43 -24.48 -18.95
CA ARG A 357 41.83 -23.29 -19.70
C ARG A 357 42.70 -23.70 -20.90
N PRO A 358 42.30 -23.41 -22.14
CA PRO A 358 43.14 -23.70 -23.29
C PRO A 358 44.35 -22.76 -23.28
N THR A 359 45.56 -23.33 -23.35
CA THR A 359 46.85 -22.65 -23.52
C THR A 359 47.09 -22.17 -24.97
N ARG A 360 46.02 -22.01 -25.77
CA ARG A 360 46.05 -21.58 -27.18
C ARG A 360 45.55 -20.15 -27.32
N GLU A 361 45.94 -19.48 -28.41
CA GLU A 361 45.34 -18.20 -28.81
C GLU A 361 43.81 -18.35 -28.94
N PRO A 362 43.02 -17.40 -28.44
CA PRO A 362 41.57 -17.53 -28.37
C PRO A 362 40.95 -17.56 -29.77
N THR A 363 40.21 -18.61 -30.07
CA THR A 363 39.40 -18.71 -31.29
C THR A 363 38.18 -17.79 -31.17
N ILE A 364 37.55 -17.40 -32.28
CA ILE A 364 36.30 -16.61 -32.26
C ILE A 364 35.22 -17.29 -31.39
N ASP A 365 35.14 -18.63 -31.42
CA ASP A 365 34.23 -19.41 -30.57
C ASP A 365 34.52 -19.25 -29.07
N ASP A 366 35.80 -19.15 -28.68
CA ASP A 366 36.20 -18.92 -27.29
C ASP A 366 35.80 -17.52 -26.82
N ILE A 367 35.89 -16.52 -27.70
CA ILE A 367 35.48 -15.13 -27.42
C ILE A 367 33.95 -15.05 -27.27
N ILE A 368 33.19 -15.68 -28.18
CA ILE A 368 31.73 -15.75 -28.09
C ILE A 368 31.31 -16.45 -26.79
N LYS A 369 31.94 -17.58 -26.47
CA LYS A 369 31.66 -18.34 -25.25
C LYS A 369 31.95 -17.50 -24.01
N LYS A 370 33.08 -16.79 -23.97
CA LYS A 370 33.40 -15.85 -22.88
C LYS A 370 32.32 -14.76 -22.73
N ARG A 371 31.82 -14.20 -23.84
CA ARG A 371 30.74 -13.20 -23.79
C ARG A 371 29.40 -13.79 -23.32
N GLN A 372 29.10 -15.04 -23.67
CA GLN A 372 27.94 -15.75 -23.13
C GLN A 372 28.08 -16.01 -21.63
N GLU A 373 29.28 -16.39 -21.17
CA GLU A 373 29.62 -16.53 -19.74
C GLU A 373 29.51 -15.19 -18.99
N ASP A 374 29.76 -14.05 -19.65
CA ASP A 374 29.51 -12.70 -19.15
C ASP A 374 28.03 -12.27 -19.20
N GLY A 375 27.15 -13.13 -19.73
CA GLY A 375 25.69 -12.95 -19.78
C GLY A 375 25.17 -12.22 -21.01
N TYR A 376 25.98 -11.99 -22.05
CA TYR A 376 25.54 -11.36 -23.28
C TYR A 376 24.78 -12.34 -24.18
N THR A 377 23.75 -11.83 -24.85
CA THR A 377 23.08 -12.51 -25.96
C THR A 377 23.07 -11.62 -27.20
N LEU A 378 22.86 -12.23 -28.36
CA LEU A 378 22.72 -11.53 -29.63
C LEU A 378 21.25 -11.20 -29.88
N VAL A 379 20.98 -9.93 -30.16
CA VAL A 379 19.64 -9.46 -30.50
C VAL A 379 19.64 -8.82 -31.88
N ARG A 380 18.52 -8.97 -32.59
CA ARG A 380 18.27 -8.23 -33.83
C ARG A 380 18.07 -6.76 -33.48
N HIS A 381 18.94 -5.91 -33.99
CA HIS A 381 18.91 -4.47 -33.76
C HIS A 381 18.64 -3.72 -35.05
N ARG A 382 17.90 -2.62 -34.95
CA ARG A 382 17.66 -1.71 -36.06
C ARG A 382 18.34 -0.38 -35.75
N THR A 383 19.27 0.02 -36.61
CA THR A 383 20.00 1.28 -36.48
C THR A 383 19.07 2.47 -36.74
N LYS A 384 19.53 3.69 -36.41
CA LYS A 384 18.79 4.92 -36.72
C LYS A 384 18.54 5.13 -38.22
N THR A 385 19.44 4.61 -39.07
CA THR A 385 19.31 4.64 -40.53
C THR A 385 18.25 3.65 -41.04
N GLY A 386 17.74 2.78 -40.16
CA GLY A 386 16.73 1.79 -40.49
C GLY A 386 17.30 0.47 -40.99
N GLU A 387 18.63 0.31 -41.02
CA GLU A 387 19.31 -0.93 -41.37
C GLU A 387 19.17 -1.94 -40.23
N GLU A 388 19.08 -3.21 -40.58
CA GLU A 388 19.00 -4.30 -39.62
C GLU A 388 20.37 -4.94 -39.44
N THR A 389 20.85 -4.97 -38.20
CA THR A 389 22.14 -5.52 -37.82
C THR A 389 21.99 -6.37 -36.56
N ALA A 390 23.03 -7.14 -36.20
CA ALA A 390 23.10 -7.80 -34.90
C ALA A 390 23.75 -6.85 -33.88
N ALA A 391 23.23 -6.85 -32.65
CA ALA A 391 23.84 -6.16 -31.54
C ALA A 391 23.95 -7.11 -30.34
N MET A 392 24.92 -6.84 -29.48
CA MET A 392 25.03 -7.51 -28.19
C MET A 392 24.13 -6.82 -27.18
N TYR A 393 23.46 -7.61 -26.36
CA TYR A 393 22.58 -7.10 -25.31
C TYR A 393 22.71 -7.94 -24.04
N ARG A 394 22.70 -7.24 -22.91
CA ARG A 394 22.69 -7.79 -21.57
C ARG A 394 21.76 -6.97 -20.69
N GLY A 395 20.98 -7.67 -19.87
CA GLY A 395 20.07 -7.07 -18.90
C GLY A 395 20.78 -6.55 -17.64
N PRO A 396 20.03 -6.07 -16.65
CA PRO A 396 20.59 -5.67 -15.34
C PRO A 396 21.08 -6.86 -14.51
N LEU A 397 20.64 -8.08 -14.84
CA LEU A 397 20.97 -9.30 -14.11
C LEU A 397 22.14 -9.99 -14.82
N VAL A 398 23.30 -10.02 -14.19
CA VAL A 398 24.56 -10.46 -14.79
C VAL A 398 25.16 -11.65 -14.04
N PRO A 399 25.74 -12.65 -14.72
CA PRO A 399 26.36 -13.81 -14.06
C PRO A 399 27.66 -13.46 -13.34
N THR A 400 28.36 -12.43 -13.80
CA THR A 400 29.67 -11.97 -13.28
C THR A 400 29.58 -10.53 -12.79
N ILE A 401 30.43 -10.16 -11.84
CA ILE A 401 30.49 -8.80 -11.31
C ILE A 401 31.08 -7.87 -12.36
N VAL A 402 30.36 -6.79 -12.66
CA VAL A 402 30.80 -5.76 -13.59
C VAL A 402 31.50 -4.66 -12.80
N PRO A 403 32.76 -4.31 -13.13
CA PRO A 403 33.43 -3.22 -12.43
C PRO A 403 32.71 -1.89 -12.64
N PRO A 404 32.64 -1.01 -11.62
CA PRO A 404 32.02 0.30 -11.75
C PRO A 404 32.79 1.19 -12.74
N LYS A 405 32.06 1.89 -13.60
CA LYS A 405 32.60 2.67 -14.73
C LYS A 405 33.49 3.86 -14.33
N SER A 406 33.49 4.29 -13.07
CA SER A 406 34.44 5.30 -12.56
C SER A 406 35.90 4.86 -12.72
N LYS A 407 36.15 3.54 -12.72
CA LYS A 407 37.47 2.93 -12.93
C LYS A 407 37.83 2.75 -14.42
N THR A 408 36.86 2.87 -15.34
CA THR A 408 37.05 2.64 -16.80
C THR A 408 37.02 3.91 -17.64
N GLY A 409 36.76 5.08 -17.04
CA GLY A 409 36.81 6.39 -17.72
C GLY A 409 35.61 6.74 -18.60
N MET A 410 34.50 6.00 -18.51
CA MET A 410 33.29 6.19 -19.32
C MET A 410 32.21 6.98 -18.55
N THR A 411 31.68 8.06 -19.13
CA THR A 411 30.62 8.88 -18.53
C THR A 411 29.22 8.34 -18.86
N VAL A 412 28.40 8.07 -17.85
CA VAL A 412 27.03 7.51 -18.02
C VAL A 412 25.99 8.58 -18.33
N GLN A 413 26.31 9.86 -18.13
CA GLN A 413 25.39 10.98 -18.34
C GLN A 413 25.23 11.33 -19.81
N SER A 414 24.00 11.23 -20.31
CA SER A 414 23.69 11.54 -21.71
C SER A 414 22.31 12.21 -21.88
N ASN A 415 22.12 12.88 -23.02
CA ASN A 415 20.82 13.38 -23.48
C ASN A 415 20.15 12.44 -24.49
N PHE A 416 20.90 11.48 -25.05
CA PHE A 416 20.42 10.49 -26.02
C PHE A 416 21.02 9.12 -25.72
N GLY A 417 20.20 8.08 -25.57
CA GLY A 417 20.72 6.73 -25.30
C GLY A 417 21.73 6.18 -26.33
N THR A 418 21.81 6.74 -27.55
CA THR A 418 22.83 6.36 -28.55
C THR A 418 24.26 6.66 -28.09
N ASP A 419 24.45 7.67 -27.25
CA ASP A 419 25.79 8.04 -26.76
C ASP A 419 26.37 6.97 -25.82
N LEU A 420 25.52 6.03 -25.35
CA LEU A 420 25.88 4.93 -24.46
C LEU A 420 26.05 3.58 -25.19
N GLN A 421 26.13 3.59 -26.52
CA GLN A 421 26.47 2.40 -27.29
C GLN A 421 27.99 2.18 -27.25
N ILE A 422 28.41 0.94 -27.01
CA ILE A 422 29.83 0.57 -26.91
C ILE A 422 30.16 -0.36 -28.08
N LEU A 423 31.24 -0.10 -28.81
CA LEU A 423 31.73 -1.02 -29.83
C LEU A 423 32.65 -2.05 -29.18
N ASP A 424 32.30 -3.33 -29.25
CA ASP A 424 33.19 -4.42 -28.83
C ASP A 424 34.30 -4.57 -29.87
N ALA A 425 35.55 -4.31 -29.48
CA ALA A 425 36.70 -4.40 -30.38
C ALA A 425 37.04 -5.84 -30.81
N ASP A 426 36.67 -6.85 -30.00
CA ASP A 426 37.01 -8.25 -30.26
C ASP A 426 36.07 -8.87 -31.32
N LEU A 427 34.78 -8.54 -31.25
CA LEU A 427 33.74 -9.10 -32.12
C LEU A 427 33.27 -8.12 -33.21
N GLY A 428 33.59 -6.82 -33.10
CA GLY A 428 33.12 -5.78 -34.03
C GLY A 428 31.61 -5.51 -33.97
N LEU A 429 30.94 -5.96 -32.90
CA LEU A 429 29.50 -5.78 -32.69
C LEU A 429 29.24 -4.63 -31.70
N MET A 430 28.11 -3.95 -31.90
CA MET A 430 27.67 -2.90 -30.97
C MET A 430 27.00 -3.53 -29.75
N ASP A 431 27.46 -3.19 -28.56
CA ASP A 431 26.75 -3.39 -27.29
C ASP A 431 25.75 -2.24 -27.08
N ILE A 432 24.48 -2.60 -27.00
CA ILE A 432 23.35 -1.67 -26.80
C ILE A 432 22.78 -1.72 -25.38
N SER A 433 23.40 -2.44 -24.45
CA SER A 433 22.86 -2.71 -23.10
C SER A 433 22.54 -1.43 -22.32
N TYR A 434 23.50 -0.51 -22.23
CA TYR A 434 23.32 0.77 -21.52
C TYR A 434 22.44 1.76 -22.29
N ALA A 435 22.52 1.74 -23.63
CA ALA A 435 21.64 2.52 -24.48
C ALA A 435 20.16 2.13 -24.29
N ALA A 436 19.88 0.84 -24.21
CA ALA A 436 18.56 0.30 -23.93
C ALA A 436 18.09 0.65 -22.51
N ALA A 437 18.97 0.52 -21.51
CA ALA A 437 18.68 0.92 -20.12
C ALA A 437 18.27 2.40 -20.03
N TRP A 438 19.03 3.29 -20.65
CA TRP A 438 18.74 4.72 -20.64
C TRP A 438 17.39 5.06 -21.30
N GLN A 439 17.10 4.45 -22.44
CA GLN A 439 15.81 4.64 -23.12
C GLN A 439 14.65 4.08 -22.30
N LEU A 440 14.84 2.92 -21.66
CA LEU A 440 13.85 2.35 -20.74
C LEU A 440 13.58 3.29 -19.56
N GLY A 441 14.63 3.85 -18.96
CA GLY A 441 14.50 4.78 -17.83
C GLY A 441 13.68 6.01 -18.19
N LYS A 442 13.99 6.60 -19.35
CA LYS A 442 13.25 7.74 -19.90
C LYS A 442 11.79 7.41 -20.18
N THR A 443 11.52 6.27 -20.81
CA THR A 443 10.14 5.85 -21.15
C THR A 443 9.31 5.50 -19.92
N LEU A 444 9.90 4.82 -18.92
CA LEU A 444 9.25 4.54 -17.63
C LEU A 444 8.94 5.83 -16.88
N ALA A 445 9.86 6.80 -16.91
CA ALA A 445 9.62 8.10 -16.31
C ALA A 445 8.50 8.86 -17.04
N MET A 446 8.50 8.88 -18.37
CA MET A 446 7.42 9.49 -19.18
C MET A 446 6.05 8.83 -18.94
N GLY A 447 6.04 7.52 -18.64
CA GLY A 447 4.82 6.79 -18.29
C GLY A 447 4.25 7.15 -16.91
N ASP A 448 5.01 7.83 -16.05
CA ASP A 448 4.58 8.26 -14.72
C ASP A 448 4.39 9.79 -14.68
N PRO A 449 3.13 10.29 -14.79
CA PRO A 449 2.85 11.72 -14.78
C PRO A 449 3.12 12.39 -13.43
N ALA A 450 3.00 11.63 -12.33
CA ALA A 450 3.26 12.16 -11.00
C ALA A 450 4.76 12.42 -10.81
N PHE A 451 5.59 11.44 -11.16
CA PHE A 451 7.04 11.57 -11.13
C PHE A 451 7.55 12.73 -12.00
N THR A 452 7.09 12.83 -13.25
CA THR A 452 7.55 13.88 -14.18
C THR A 452 7.17 15.29 -13.74
N ALA A 453 5.96 15.47 -13.21
CA ALA A 453 5.52 16.74 -12.65
C ALA A 453 6.37 17.15 -11.42
N ALA A 454 6.61 16.22 -10.50
CA ALA A 454 7.47 16.47 -9.34
C ALA A 454 8.91 16.77 -9.73
N LEU A 455 9.49 16.00 -10.65
CA LEU A 455 10.85 16.24 -11.15
C LEU A 455 10.97 17.65 -11.77
N SER A 456 9.97 18.08 -12.57
CA SER A 456 9.97 19.42 -13.14
C SER A 456 9.91 20.52 -12.08
N ARG A 457 9.16 20.32 -10.98
CA ARG A 457 9.06 21.30 -9.88
C ARG A 457 10.33 21.35 -9.05
N VAL A 458 10.91 20.19 -8.72
CA VAL A 458 12.21 20.10 -8.02
C VAL A 458 13.30 20.79 -8.83
N ARG A 459 13.42 20.47 -10.12
CA ARG A 459 14.41 21.11 -11.01
C ARG A 459 14.19 22.63 -11.10
N ARG A 460 12.94 23.09 -11.20
CA ARG A 460 12.63 24.53 -11.22
C ARG A 460 13.02 25.22 -9.91
N HIS A 461 12.72 24.60 -8.77
CA HIS A 461 13.07 25.16 -7.47
C HIS A 461 14.59 25.26 -7.29
N MET A 462 15.31 24.18 -7.61
CA MET A 462 16.78 24.17 -7.62
C MET A 462 17.37 25.25 -8.53
N HIS A 463 16.82 25.39 -9.75
CA HIS A 463 17.27 26.41 -10.69
C HIS A 463 17.08 27.84 -10.16
N ILE A 464 15.89 28.16 -9.63
CA ILE A 464 15.59 29.51 -9.13
C ILE A 464 16.48 29.85 -7.93
N GLU A 465 16.62 28.95 -6.96
CA GLU A 465 17.37 29.26 -5.74
C GLU A 465 18.89 29.26 -5.98
N SER A 466 19.41 28.37 -6.82
CA SER A 466 20.84 28.38 -7.20
C SER A 466 21.22 29.63 -8.00
N LEU A 467 20.37 30.06 -8.94
CA LEU A 467 20.58 31.30 -9.70
C LEU A 467 20.57 32.52 -8.76
N LYS A 468 19.56 32.62 -7.89
CA LYS A 468 19.44 33.70 -6.91
C LYS A 468 20.64 33.76 -5.97
N THR A 469 21.09 32.61 -5.46
CA THR A 469 22.27 32.53 -4.58
C THR A 469 23.54 32.94 -5.33
N SER A 470 23.71 32.51 -6.58
CA SER A 470 24.84 32.90 -7.42
C SER A 470 24.83 34.41 -7.72
N GLN A 471 23.67 34.99 -8.03
CA GLN A 471 23.51 36.43 -8.22
C GLN A 471 23.86 37.21 -6.95
N ILE A 472 23.39 36.75 -5.78
CA ILE A 472 23.76 37.32 -4.49
C ILE A 472 25.27 37.29 -4.28
N ASN A 473 25.94 36.18 -4.58
CA ASN A 473 27.39 36.06 -4.43
C ASN A 473 28.14 37.07 -5.33
N VAL A 474 27.70 37.25 -6.58
CA VAL A 474 28.28 38.27 -7.48
C VAL A 474 28.03 39.68 -6.94
N HIS A 475 26.81 40.01 -6.52
CA HIS A 475 26.52 41.32 -5.94
C HIS A 475 27.26 41.58 -4.62
N LYS A 476 27.53 40.53 -3.82
CA LYS A 476 28.41 40.63 -2.64
C LYS A 476 29.84 40.98 -3.04
N GLN A 477 30.37 40.35 -4.09
CA GLN A 477 31.71 40.65 -4.61
C GLN A 477 31.81 42.08 -5.18
N LEU A 478 30.72 42.60 -5.75
CA LEU A 478 30.60 44.00 -6.19
C LEU A 478 30.38 45.00 -5.04
N GLY A 479 30.04 44.51 -3.83
CA GLY A 479 29.70 45.34 -2.68
C GLY A 479 28.32 46.00 -2.75
N GLU A 480 27.42 45.48 -3.62
CA GLU A 480 26.06 45.98 -3.84
C GLU A 480 25.01 45.29 -2.96
N TYR A 481 25.29 44.05 -2.55
CA TYR A 481 24.40 43.28 -1.71
C TYR A 481 24.98 43.11 -0.30
N VAL A 482 24.17 43.47 0.70
CA VAL A 482 24.44 43.19 2.10
C VAL A 482 23.24 42.43 2.65
N SER A 483 23.47 41.26 3.23
CA SER A 483 22.39 40.48 3.83
C SER A 483 21.83 41.17 5.07
N ARG A 484 20.58 40.88 5.43
CA ARG A 484 19.94 41.43 6.64
C ARG A 484 20.79 41.19 7.89
N ASP A 485 21.36 40.00 8.04
CA ASP A 485 22.18 39.66 9.20
C ASP A 485 23.53 40.40 9.22
N GLU A 486 24.14 40.61 8.05
CA GLU A 486 25.35 41.45 7.92
C GLU A 486 25.02 42.92 8.21
N VAL A 487 23.88 43.43 7.72
CA VAL A 487 23.40 44.78 8.06
C VAL A 487 23.22 44.90 9.57
N LEU A 488 22.52 43.96 10.20
CA LEU A 488 22.32 43.94 11.65
C LEU A 488 23.65 43.89 12.43
N LYS A 489 24.63 43.10 11.96
CA LYS A 489 25.98 43.05 12.54
C LYS A 489 26.76 44.35 12.33
N SER A 490 26.50 45.09 11.25
CA SER A 490 27.16 46.36 10.91
C SER A 490 26.55 47.60 11.60
N ILE A 491 25.36 47.48 12.22
CA ILE A 491 24.71 48.60 12.91
C ILE A 491 25.60 49.23 13.99
N PRO A 492 26.29 48.47 14.87
CA PRO A 492 27.21 49.04 15.84
C PRO A 492 28.31 49.89 15.19
N ASP A 493 28.93 49.39 14.12
CA ASP A 493 29.98 50.09 13.38
C ASP A 493 29.46 51.36 12.70
N LEU A 494 28.23 51.33 12.16
CA LEU A 494 27.55 52.50 11.61
C LEU A 494 27.26 53.56 12.67
N VAL A 495 26.84 53.14 13.87
CA VAL A 495 26.59 54.05 15.01
C VAL A 495 27.91 54.69 15.46
N HIS A 496 28.99 53.92 15.58
CA HIS A 496 30.33 54.44 15.88
C HIS A 496 30.85 55.37 14.78
N GLY A 497 30.60 55.06 13.50
CA GLY A 497 30.96 55.92 12.37
C GLY A 497 30.18 57.23 12.34
N LEU A 498 28.90 57.21 12.71
CA LEU A 498 28.06 58.41 12.82
C LEU A 498 28.51 59.31 13.98
N ASP A 499 28.91 58.73 15.11
CA ASP A 499 29.47 59.46 16.25
C ASP A 499 30.84 60.10 15.90
N GLY A 500 31.67 59.36 15.15
CA GLY A 500 32.92 59.86 14.54
C GLY A 500 32.70 61.00 13.54
N LEU A 501 31.65 60.93 12.72
CA LEU A 501 31.26 62.02 11.82
C LEU A 501 30.77 63.26 12.57
N ASN A 502 30.03 63.07 13.66
CA ASN A 502 29.52 64.17 14.45
C ASN A 502 30.66 64.89 15.19
N SER A 503 31.58 64.14 15.77
CA SER A 503 32.79 64.69 16.42
C SER A 503 33.73 65.42 15.44
N THR A 504 33.89 64.92 14.21
CA THR A 504 34.68 65.60 13.16
C THR A 504 33.98 66.84 12.59
N LEU A 505 32.64 66.84 12.51
CA LEU A 505 31.84 68.04 12.20
C LEU A 505 31.99 69.12 13.27
N HIS A 506 32.00 68.73 14.55
CA HIS A 506 32.22 69.64 15.67
C HIS A 506 33.67 70.18 15.72
N ALA A 507 34.66 69.39 15.29
CA ALA A 507 36.06 69.82 15.27
C ALA A 507 36.40 70.81 14.13
N ASN A 508 35.71 70.76 12.99
CA ASN A 508 36.12 71.47 11.78
C ASN A 508 35.23 72.66 11.34
N ASN A 509 34.23 73.09 12.12
CA ASN A 509 33.47 74.35 11.95
C ASN A 509 33.16 74.74 10.49
N THR A 510 32.78 73.79 9.63
CA THR A 510 32.57 74.01 8.20
C THR A 510 31.10 73.77 7.84
N THR A 511 30.40 74.85 7.50
CA THR A 511 29.11 74.82 6.81
C THR A 511 29.34 74.66 5.30
N ILE A 512 29.58 73.43 4.86
CA ILE A 512 29.54 73.12 3.42
C ILE A 512 28.50 72.03 3.22
N VAL A 513 27.32 72.44 2.74
CA VAL A 513 26.38 71.56 2.06
C VAL A 513 27.10 71.04 0.82
N SER A 514 27.74 69.87 0.92
CA SER A 514 28.24 69.17 -0.25
C SER A 514 27.02 68.77 -1.09
N THR A 515 26.83 69.42 -2.24
CA THR A 515 25.82 69.07 -3.25
C THR A 515 26.02 67.65 -3.81
N ASN A 516 27.12 66.97 -3.46
CA ASN A 516 27.41 65.59 -3.82
C ASN A 516 26.87 64.55 -2.82
N ARG A 517 26.12 64.95 -1.78
CA ARG A 517 25.57 64.00 -0.78
C ARG A 517 24.52 63.04 -1.37
N TRP A 518 23.91 63.41 -2.50
CA TRP A 518 22.79 62.70 -3.11
C TRP A 518 23.07 62.17 -4.53
N GLN A 519 24.32 62.23 -5.00
CA GLN A 519 24.70 61.52 -6.22
C GLN A 519 25.06 60.08 -5.85
N ALA A 520 24.08 59.18 -5.92
CA ALA A 520 24.40 57.77 -6.09
C ALA A 520 25.24 57.68 -7.38
N LYS A 521 26.51 57.26 -7.27
CA LYS A 521 27.35 57.00 -8.44
C LYS A 521 26.62 55.97 -9.30
N SER A 522 26.17 56.36 -10.50
CA SER A 522 25.75 55.40 -11.51
C SER A 522 26.98 54.59 -11.89
N ILE A 523 26.86 53.27 -11.83
CA ILE A 523 27.86 52.35 -12.32
C ILE A 523 27.69 52.33 -13.84
N ASP A 524 28.70 52.75 -14.59
CA ASP A 524 28.63 52.81 -16.06
C ASP A 524 28.76 51.42 -16.72
N GLU A 525 29.18 50.38 -15.98
CA GLU A 525 29.31 49.00 -16.47
C GLU A 525 28.34 48.05 -15.75
N THR A 526 27.26 47.67 -16.43
CA THR A 526 26.32 46.65 -15.95
C THR A 526 26.94 45.26 -16.10
N VAL A 527 27.12 44.54 -14.99
CA VAL A 527 27.58 43.15 -15.01
C VAL A 527 26.42 42.25 -15.46
N ASP A 528 26.68 41.39 -16.45
CA ASP A 528 25.71 40.38 -16.87
C ASP A 528 25.51 39.33 -15.77
N ILE A 529 24.29 39.32 -15.20
CA ILE A 529 23.85 38.39 -14.14
C ILE A 529 22.89 37.31 -14.67
N THR A 530 22.82 37.13 -15.98
CA THR A 530 22.06 36.04 -16.60
C THR A 530 22.72 34.69 -16.34
N LEU A 531 21.96 33.60 -16.49
CA LEU A 531 22.42 32.23 -16.27
C LEU A 531 23.66 31.87 -17.11
N MET A 532 23.70 32.34 -18.36
CA MET A 532 24.79 32.04 -19.31
C MET A 532 26.03 32.92 -19.10
N SER A 533 25.97 33.89 -18.18
CA SER A 533 27.11 34.71 -17.82
C SER A 533 28.21 33.82 -17.24
N PRO A 534 29.48 33.95 -17.68
CA PRO A 534 30.61 33.23 -17.13
C PRO A 534 30.74 33.37 -15.60
N HIS A 535 30.34 34.53 -15.05
CA HIS A 535 30.38 34.80 -13.60
C HIS A 535 29.37 33.97 -12.80
N ILE A 536 28.23 33.64 -13.39
CA ILE A 536 27.17 32.87 -12.73
C ILE A 536 27.43 31.38 -12.97
N PHE A 537 27.63 30.99 -14.23
CA PHE A 537 27.71 29.59 -14.61
C PHE A 537 28.93 28.86 -14.01
N SER A 538 30.03 29.55 -13.74
CA SER A 538 31.22 28.94 -13.12
C SER A 538 30.99 28.46 -11.69
N GLN A 539 30.10 29.12 -10.95
CA GLN A 539 29.81 28.85 -9.53
C GLN A 539 28.42 28.23 -9.29
N ILE A 540 27.58 28.11 -10.33
CA ILE A 540 26.19 27.69 -10.15
C ILE A 540 26.07 26.28 -9.59
N TYR A 541 26.97 25.37 -10.00
CA TYR A 541 26.98 23.99 -9.51
C TYR A 541 27.31 23.93 -8.01
N GLU A 542 28.32 24.69 -7.57
CA GLU A 542 28.71 24.79 -6.15
C GLU A 542 27.55 25.31 -5.29
N ASN A 543 26.73 26.22 -5.82
CA ASN A 543 25.53 26.72 -5.15
C ASN A 543 24.31 25.78 -5.28
N ALA A 544 24.25 24.93 -6.31
CA ALA A 544 23.13 24.02 -6.53
C ALA A 544 23.16 22.78 -5.62
N VAL A 545 24.34 22.27 -5.29
CA VAL A 545 24.50 21.13 -4.37
C VAL A 545 23.87 21.39 -2.98
N PRO A 546 24.17 22.49 -2.26
CA PRO A 546 23.56 22.75 -0.95
C PRO A 546 22.04 22.94 -1.03
N VAL A 547 21.54 23.54 -2.11
CA VAL A 547 20.09 23.66 -2.36
C VAL A 547 19.45 22.28 -2.52
N ALA A 548 20.06 21.38 -3.30
CA ALA A 548 19.59 20.00 -3.44
C ALA A 548 19.59 19.26 -2.08
N MET A 549 20.62 19.50 -1.26
CA MET A 549 20.76 18.90 0.06
C MET A 549 19.68 19.39 1.04
N ASP A 550 19.28 20.66 0.97
CA ASP A 550 18.21 21.25 1.76
C ASP A 550 16.83 20.71 1.36
N ILE A 551 16.56 20.61 0.05
CA ILE A 551 15.34 20.00 -0.49
C ILE A 551 15.19 18.54 -0.02
N ALA A 552 16.31 17.82 0.14
CA ALA A 552 16.35 16.43 0.59
C ALA A 552 16.15 16.25 2.12
N CYS A 553 16.01 17.34 2.88
CA CYS A 553 15.82 17.27 4.32
C CYS A 553 14.36 16.97 4.72
N SER A 554 14.20 16.54 5.97
CA SER A 554 12.93 16.32 6.66
C SER A 554 12.57 17.50 7.55
N THR A 555 11.33 17.57 8.03
CA THR A 555 10.89 18.60 8.98
C THR A 555 11.38 18.36 10.42
N ALA A 556 12.06 17.25 10.69
CA ALA A 556 12.50 16.87 12.04
C ALA A 556 13.68 17.72 12.56
N GLY A 557 14.40 18.42 11.69
CA GLY A 557 15.47 19.34 12.04
C GLY A 557 16.42 19.66 10.88
N PRO A 558 17.20 20.74 10.96
CA PRO A 558 18.15 21.12 9.92
C PRO A 558 19.21 20.02 9.75
N GLY A 559 19.35 19.50 8.52
CA GLY A 559 20.32 18.46 8.17
C GLY A 559 19.87 17.01 8.39
N VAL A 560 18.66 16.76 8.90
CA VAL A 560 18.08 15.41 9.00
C VAL A 560 17.42 15.05 7.67
N LYS A 561 17.93 14.04 6.96
CA LYS A 561 17.46 13.63 5.64
C LYS A 561 16.11 12.88 5.69
N TYR A 562 15.35 12.94 4.61
CA TYR A 562 14.11 12.16 4.48
C TYR A 562 14.40 10.65 4.36
N ASN A 563 13.78 9.83 5.21
CA ASN A 563 14.03 8.38 5.34
C ASN A 563 12.75 7.52 5.30
N TYR A 564 11.69 7.99 4.65
CA TYR A 564 10.35 7.35 4.54
C TYR A 564 9.56 7.22 5.86
N HIS A 565 10.23 7.19 7.01
CA HIS A 565 9.61 7.14 8.35
C HIS A 565 9.39 8.52 8.96
N ASN A 566 10.01 9.57 8.39
CA ASN A 566 9.84 10.96 8.79
C ASN A 566 9.06 11.78 7.75
N VAL A 567 8.65 13.00 8.12
CA VAL A 567 7.90 13.90 7.23
C VAL A 567 8.88 14.69 6.34
N PRO A 568 8.74 14.67 5.00
CA PRO A 568 9.64 15.38 4.10
C PRO A 568 9.43 16.89 4.16
N SER A 569 10.50 17.67 4.03
CA SER A 569 10.42 19.13 3.84
C SER A 569 9.76 19.47 2.49
N ASN A 570 10.16 18.75 1.44
CA ASN A 570 9.60 18.87 0.09
C ASN A 570 8.95 17.56 -0.35
N THR A 571 7.64 17.58 -0.55
CA THR A 571 6.85 16.41 -0.98
C THR A 571 7.17 15.96 -2.41
N ASP A 572 7.50 16.89 -3.32
CA ASP A 572 7.88 16.55 -4.69
C ASP A 572 9.20 15.78 -4.71
N TYR A 573 10.18 16.15 -3.87
CA TYR A 573 11.44 15.42 -3.76
C TYR A 573 11.25 14.02 -3.18
N ALA A 574 10.40 13.87 -2.15
CA ALA A 574 10.08 12.55 -1.60
C ALA A 574 9.51 11.59 -2.66
N MET A 575 8.68 12.10 -3.58
CA MET A 575 8.15 11.32 -4.70
C MET A 575 9.24 10.93 -5.70
N VAL A 576 10.14 11.86 -6.05
CA VAL A 576 11.31 11.59 -6.91
C VAL A 576 12.23 10.53 -6.29
N GLN A 577 12.57 10.67 -5.00
CA GLN A 577 13.42 9.73 -4.28
C GLN A 577 12.75 8.35 -4.18
N SER A 578 11.45 8.28 -3.88
CA SER A 578 10.69 7.02 -3.87
C SER A 578 10.74 6.31 -5.21
N TRP A 579 10.50 7.04 -6.31
CA TRP A 579 10.52 6.47 -7.65
C TRP A 579 11.90 5.92 -8.02
N ILE A 580 12.97 6.67 -7.71
CA ILE A 580 14.35 6.27 -7.99
C ILE A 580 14.73 5.03 -7.16
N HIS A 581 14.45 5.03 -5.86
CA HIS A 581 14.71 3.87 -5.01
C HIS A 581 13.97 2.62 -5.48
N ASP A 582 12.70 2.76 -5.87
CA ASP A 582 11.93 1.65 -6.42
C ASP A 582 12.56 1.11 -7.70
N LYS A 583 13.02 1.97 -8.61
CA LYS A 583 13.72 1.55 -9.84
C LYS A 583 15.08 0.90 -9.58
N LEU A 584 15.84 1.40 -8.60
CA LEU A 584 17.08 0.75 -8.13
C LEU A 584 16.81 -0.64 -7.53
N HIS A 585 15.61 -0.86 -6.98
CA HIS A 585 15.13 -2.17 -6.54
C HIS A 585 14.51 -3.01 -7.67
N MET A 586 14.67 -2.61 -8.93
CA MET A 586 14.13 -3.29 -10.12
C MET A 586 12.59 -3.23 -10.26
N ALA A 587 11.95 -2.21 -9.67
CA ALA A 587 10.49 -2.07 -9.70
C ALA A 587 9.95 -1.63 -11.06
N SER A 588 8.92 -2.35 -11.53
CA SER A 588 8.18 -2.02 -12.76
C SER A 588 9.04 -2.04 -14.03
N ILE A 589 10.11 -2.84 -14.04
CA ILE A 589 10.89 -3.13 -15.24
C ILE A 589 10.23 -4.32 -15.95
N PRO A 590 9.96 -4.24 -17.26
CA PRO A 590 9.37 -5.36 -18.00
C PRO A 590 10.26 -6.61 -17.99
N ALA A 591 9.64 -7.80 -17.86
CA ALA A 591 10.37 -9.05 -17.67
C ALA A 591 11.35 -9.41 -18.81
N HIS A 592 11.10 -8.93 -20.04
CA HIS A 592 11.98 -9.17 -21.19
C HIS A 592 13.34 -8.47 -21.09
N TYR A 593 13.50 -7.45 -20.22
CA TYR A 593 14.81 -6.89 -19.90
C TYR A 593 15.60 -7.76 -18.91
N PHE A 594 14.92 -8.54 -18.07
CA PHE A 594 15.57 -9.49 -17.14
C PHE A 594 15.93 -10.82 -17.81
N ILE A 595 15.04 -11.31 -18.68
CA ILE A 595 15.16 -12.58 -19.38
C ILE A 595 15.03 -12.28 -20.88
N PRO A 596 16.14 -11.92 -21.55
CA PRO A 596 16.10 -11.54 -22.96
C PRO A 596 15.77 -12.71 -23.89
N ASP A 597 16.17 -13.93 -23.50
CA ASP A 597 15.92 -15.16 -24.22
C ASP A 597 15.45 -16.28 -23.27
N LYS A 598 14.60 -17.18 -23.76
CA LYS A 598 14.07 -18.32 -22.98
C LYS A 598 15.17 -19.24 -22.46
N SER A 599 16.31 -19.29 -23.15
CA SER A 599 17.48 -20.08 -22.77
C SER A 599 18.09 -19.66 -21.43
N TYR A 600 17.82 -18.43 -20.94
CA TYR A 600 18.31 -17.94 -19.65
C TYR A 600 17.64 -18.65 -18.47
N LEU A 601 16.39 -19.09 -18.61
CA LEU A 601 15.61 -19.69 -17.52
C LEU A 601 14.73 -20.87 -18.00
N PRO A 602 15.32 -22.06 -18.20
CA PRO A 602 14.58 -23.30 -18.48
C PRO A 602 13.65 -23.73 -17.33
N ASP A 603 12.78 -24.70 -17.60
CA ASP A 603 11.86 -25.26 -16.60
C ASP A 603 12.63 -25.93 -15.44
N GLU A 604 12.15 -25.75 -14.21
CA GLU A 604 12.73 -26.34 -12.98
C GLU A 604 14.20 -25.97 -12.74
N THR A 605 14.52 -24.68 -12.87
CA THR A 605 15.89 -24.16 -12.68
C THR A 605 15.96 -23.02 -11.66
N LEU A 606 17.09 -22.95 -10.96
CA LEU A 606 17.47 -21.86 -10.06
C LEU A 606 18.76 -21.22 -10.59
N ARG A 607 18.70 -19.92 -10.88
CA ARG A 607 19.77 -19.14 -11.53
C ARG A 607 20.16 -17.94 -10.68
N PHE A 608 21.41 -17.88 -10.25
CA PHE A 608 21.96 -16.76 -9.49
C PHE A 608 22.51 -15.65 -10.38
N PHE A 609 22.44 -14.40 -9.92
CA PHE A 609 22.97 -13.24 -10.65
C PHE A 609 23.44 -12.14 -9.69
N TYR A 610 24.30 -11.27 -10.21
CA TYR A 610 24.67 -9.97 -9.65
C TYR A 610 23.90 -8.87 -10.38
N ILE A 611 23.80 -7.70 -9.75
CA ILE A 611 23.18 -6.53 -10.36
C ILE A 611 24.26 -5.65 -10.99
N ASP A 612 24.05 -5.28 -12.26
CA ASP A 612 24.93 -4.34 -12.96
C ASP A 612 24.60 -2.89 -12.55
N GLU A 613 25.41 -2.34 -11.64
CA GLU A 613 25.28 -0.95 -11.15
C GLU A 613 25.36 0.08 -12.29
N ASN A 614 26.11 -0.20 -13.34
CA ASN A 614 26.24 0.71 -14.48
C ASN A 614 24.97 0.72 -15.33
N TRP A 615 24.26 -0.40 -15.37
CA TRP A 615 22.97 -0.50 -16.05
C TRP A 615 21.90 0.28 -15.27
N THR A 616 21.89 0.16 -13.94
CA THR A 616 20.93 0.88 -13.09
C THR A 616 21.19 2.38 -13.07
N ASP A 617 22.45 2.84 -13.05
CA ASP A 617 22.77 4.27 -13.21
C ASP A 617 22.33 4.80 -14.58
N ALA A 618 22.56 4.05 -15.67
CA ALA A 618 22.09 4.44 -17.00
C ALA A 618 20.55 4.57 -17.07
N LEU A 619 19.82 3.65 -16.42
CA LEU A 619 18.36 3.73 -16.27
C LEU A 619 17.94 5.00 -15.53
N ILE A 620 18.55 5.30 -14.38
CA ILE A 620 18.21 6.49 -13.60
C ILE A 620 18.61 7.77 -14.34
N ASP A 621 19.74 7.80 -15.03
CA ASP A 621 20.16 8.94 -15.85
C ASP A 621 19.14 9.26 -16.95
N GLY A 622 18.64 8.21 -17.63
CA GLY A 622 17.59 8.35 -18.63
C GLY A 622 16.31 8.96 -18.06
N ALA A 623 15.91 8.54 -16.86
CA ALA A 623 14.75 9.10 -16.16
C ALA A 623 14.96 10.58 -15.77
N LEU A 624 16.14 10.91 -15.22
CA LEU A 624 16.50 12.26 -14.78
C LEU A 624 16.81 13.23 -15.93
N SER A 625 16.96 12.71 -17.16
CA SER A 625 17.13 13.52 -18.37
C SER A 625 15.89 14.33 -18.76
N LEU A 626 14.72 13.96 -18.23
CA LEU A 626 13.47 14.67 -18.46
C LEU A 626 13.45 16.03 -17.75
N ALA A 627 12.58 16.92 -18.25
CA ALA A 627 12.43 18.29 -17.75
C ALA A 627 13.75 19.10 -17.74
N ASN A 628 14.69 18.77 -18.64
CA ASN A 628 15.80 19.65 -18.98
C ASN A 628 15.31 20.74 -19.95
N GLN A 629 15.48 22.01 -19.56
CA GLN A 629 14.99 23.18 -20.30
C GLN A 629 16.11 24.14 -20.73
N PHE A 630 17.35 23.95 -20.28
CA PHE A 630 18.38 24.98 -20.32
C PHE A 630 19.66 24.57 -21.03
N THR A 631 19.97 23.26 -21.05
CA THR A 631 21.31 22.81 -21.44
C THR A 631 21.28 21.78 -22.57
N PHE A 632 22.05 22.02 -23.63
CA PHE A 632 22.22 21.10 -24.74
C PHE A 632 23.26 20.00 -24.47
N LYS A 633 24.31 20.31 -23.70
CA LYS A 633 25.34 19.34 -23.32
C LYS A 633 24.99 18.63 -22.02
N PRO A 634 25.14 17.29 -21.94
CA PRO A 634 24.81 16.55 -20.72
C PRO A 634 25.61 17.02 -19.49
N GLU A 635 26.92 17.24 -19.64
CA GLU A 635 27.87 17.65 -18.58
C GLU A 635 27.56 19.01 -17.93
N GLU A 636 26.78 19.85 -18.59
CA GLU A 636 26.41 21.20 -18.13
C GLU A 636 25.04 21.20 -17.38
N ASP A 637 24.36 20.05 -17.26
CA ASP A 637 23.08 19.90 -16.53
C ASP A 637 23.32 19.80 -15.01
N PHE A 638 23.58 20.96 -14.38
CA PHE A 638 23.89 21.05 -12.95
C PHE A 638 22.77 20.56 -12.02
N CYS A 639 21.49 20.70 -12.42
CA CYS A 639 20.37 20.21 -11.61
C CYS A 639 20.37 18.68 -11.51
N ARG A 640 20.66 17.98 -12.62
CA ARG A 640 20.77 16.52 -12.64
C ARG A 640 21.93 16.04 -11.76
N LEU A 641 23.09 16.68 -11.87
CA LEU A 641 24.29 16.37 -11.09
C LEU A 641 24.02 16.56 -9.58
N ALA A 642 23.50 17.72 -9.19
CA ALA A 642 23.21 18.02 -7.80
C ALA A 642 22.14 17.08 -7.21
N LEU A 643 21.15 16.65 -8.02
CA LEU A 643 20.14 15.68 -7.60
C LEU A 643 20.74 14.27 -7.39
N LYS A 644 21.62 13.81 -8.30
CA LYS A 644 22.35 12.55 -8.12
C LYS A 644 23.23 12.60 -6.86
N GLU A 645 23.87 13.73 -6.59
CA GLU A 645 24.69 13.92 -5.38
C GLU A 645 23.84 13.89 -4.10
N ALA A 646 22.68 14.55 -4.08
CA ALA A 646 21.78 14.55 -2.93
C ALA A 646 21.23 13.14 -2.59
N ILE A 647 20.90 12.35 -3.61
CA ILE A 647 20.46 10.96 -3.43
C ILE A 647 21.65 10.07 -3.04
N GLY A 648 22.81 10.26 -3.66
CA GLY A 648 24.04 9.56 -3.31
C GLY A 648 24.47 9.79 -1.85
N ASP A 649 24.30 11.01 -1.33
CA ASP A 649 24.54 11.33 0.08
C ASP A 649 23.61 10.54 1.01
N TYR A 650 22.32 10.45 0.69
CA TYR A 650 21.37 9.61 1.43
C TYR A 650 21.77 8.12 1.43
N LEU A 651 22.26 7.60 0.30
CA LEU A 651 22.70 6.21 0.18
C LEU A 651 24.01 5.91 0.93
N ARG A 652 24.86 6.91 1.15
CA ARG A 652 26.15 6.76 1.83
C ARG A 652 26.07 6.94 3.35
N LYS A 653 25.18 7.80 3.83
CA LYS A 653 25.11 8.18 5.24
C LYS A 653 24.29 7.18 6.05
N GLU A 654 24.81 6.81 7.22
CA GLU A 654 24.09 5.96 8.17
C GLU A 654 22.94 6.71 8.82
N ASP A 655 21.80 6.04 8.98
CA ASP A 655 20.65 6.59 9.70
C ASP A 655 20.87 6.44 11.22
N PRO A 656 20.78 7.53 12.01
CA PRO A 656 20.89 7.47 13.47
C PRO A 656 19.94 6.49 14.15
N ASN A 657 18.78 6.21 13.52
CA ASN A 657 17.78 5.31 14.10
C ASN A 657 18.14 3.83 13.90
N PHE A 658 18.84 3.49 12.81
CA PHE A 658 19.07 2.10 12.40
C PHE A 658 20.52 1.66 12.57
N GLY A 659 21.48 2.59 12.53
CA GLY A 659 22.91 2.28 12.62
C GLY A 659 23.50 1.67 11.35
N TYR A 660 22.79 1.76 10.22
CA TYR A 660 23.28 1.33 8.90
C TYR A 660 22.77 2.27 7.79
N SER A 661 23.44 2.27 6.64
CA SER A 661 23.02 2.98 5.43
C SER A 661 21.90 2.23 4.68
N PRO A 662 21.06 2.91 3.89
CA PRO A 662 19.98 2.27 3.15
C PRO A 662 20.47 1.06 2.34
N GLN A 663 19.84 -0.11 2.55
CA GLN A 663 20.26 -1.35 1.90
C GLN A 663 19.96 -1.34 0.41
N MET A 664 20.88 -1.86 -0.40
CA MET A 664 20.81 -1.80 -1.86
C MET A 664 21.01 -3.18 -2.48
N PRO A 665 20.24 -3.57 -3.51
CA PRO A 665 20.35 -4.91 -4.05
C PRO A 665 21.65 -5.08 -4.85
N LYS A 666 22.49 -6.03 -4.44
CA LYS A 666 23.75 -6.39 -5.12
C LYS A 666 23.69 -7.78 -5.77
N PHE A 667 22.94 -8.70 -5.17
CA PHE A 667 22.88 -10.11 -5.56
C PHE A 667 21.44 -10.62 -5.53
N GLY A 668 21.14 -11.67 -6.29
CA GLY A 668 19.81 -12.25 -6.33
C GLY A 668 19.73 -13.60 -7.03
N PHE A 669 18.53 -14.14 -7.09
CA PHE A 669 18.24 -15.32 -7.91
C PHE A 669 16.90 -15.20 -8.65
N LEU A 670 16.85 -15.86 -9.81
CA LEU A 670 15.64 -16.19 -10.54
C LEU A 670 15.36 -17.68 -10.36
N MET A 671 14.13 -18.02 -10.02
CA MET A 671 13.70 -19.40 -9.83
C MET A 671 12.48 -19.67 -10.69
N ARG A 672 12.55 -20.68 -11.55
CA ARG A 672 11.41 -21.14 -12.36
C ARG A 672 11.03 -22.55 -11.96
N THR A 673 9.83 -22.73 -11.43
CA THR A 673 9.35 -24.04 -10.98
C THR A 673 7.83 -24.09 -10.93
N ASN A 674 7.26 -25.27 -11.26
CA ASN A 674 5.83 -25.53 -11.11
C ASN A 674 5.39 -25.57 -9.64
N VAL A 675 6.33 -25.75 -8.69
CA VAL A 675 6.05 -25.68 -7.24
C VAL A 675 5.49 -24.30 -6.86
N LEU A 676 5.92 -23.22 -7.52
CA LEU A 676 5.41 -21.86 -7.27
C LEU A 676 3.96 -21.68 -7.71
N VAL A 677 3.50 -22.45 -8.70
CA VAL A 677 2.12 -22.41 -9.17
C VAL A 677 1.20 -23.02 -8.11
N GLN A 678 1.59 -24.17 -7.55
CA GLN A 678 0.84 -24.82 -6.48
C GLN A 678 0.95 -24.09 -5.13
N PHE A 679 2.13 -23.55 -4.82
CA PHE A 679 2.43 -22.88 -3.55
C PHE A 679 2.96 -21.47 -3.82
N PRO A 680 2.07 -20.48 -4.00
CA PRO A 680 2.48 -19.14 -4.35
C PRO A 680 3.28 -18.41 -3.26
N GLU A 681 3.10 -18.77 -1.99
CA GLU A 681 3.76 -18.13 -0.85
C GLU A 681 5.01 -18.89 -0.35
N LEU A 682 5.84 -19.39 -1.27
CA LEU A 682 7.08 -20.06 -0.90
C LEU A 682 7.96 -19.15 -0.02
N THR A 683 8.31 -19.62 1.17
CA THR A 683 9.12 -18.87 2.13
C THR A 683 10.59 -19.05 1.82
N VAL A 684 11.30 -17.94 1.67
CA VAL A 684 12.76 -17.91 1.46
C VAL A 684 13.41 -17.42 2.76
N VAL A 685 14.36 -18.19 3.28
CA VAL A 685 15.16 -17.81 4.45
C VAL A 685 16.62 -17.72 4.01
N ALA A 686 17.16 -16.51 4.03
CA ALA A 686 18.57 -16.26 3.81
C ALA A 686 19.34 -16.37 5.12
N ARG A 687 20.51 -17.02 5.07
CA ARG A 687 21.44 -17.07 6.19
C ARG A 687 22.75 -16.40 5.79
N PHE A 688 23.21 -15.52 6.67
CA PHE A 688 24.45 -14.77 6.51
C PHE A 688 25.53 -15.34 7.44
N ASP A 689 26.80 -15.24 7.05
CA ASP A 689 27.90 -15.83 7.80
C ASP A 689 28.00 -15.26 9.23
N LYS A 690 28.31 -16.13 10.19
CA LYS A 690 28.26 -15.87 11.64
C LYS A 690 29.47 -15.10 12.16
N THR A 691 30.46 -14.83 11.33
CA THR A 691 31.68 -14.09 11.70
C THR A 691 31.42 -12.65 12.15
N LYS A 692 30.20 -12.11 11.97
CA LYS A 692 29.75 -10.85 12.60
C LYS A 692 28.62 -10.98 13.65
N ALA A 693 27.97 -12.13 13.76
CA ALA A 693 26.82 -12.31 14.67
C ALA A 693 27.22 -12.59 16.14
N ALA A 694 28.50 -12.83 16.40
CA ALA A 694 29.02 -13.16 17.73
C ALA A 694 29.76 -12.01 18.43
N GLU A 695 30.14 -10.95 17.70
CA GLU A 695 30.97 -9.85 18.26
C GLU A 695 30.22 -8.55 18.52
N ASP A 696 29.10 -8.26 17.84
CA ASP A 696 28.33 -7.03 18.08
C ASP A 696 26.93 -7.32 18.63
N LYS A 697 26.80 -7.28 19.96
CA LYS A 697 25.49 -7.35 20.66
C LYS A 697 24.63 -6.09 20.49
N ASP A 698 25.21 -5.02 19.93
CA ASP A 698 24.60 -3.68 19.87
C ASP A 698 24.18 -3.24 18.44
N GLU A 699 24.55 -3.98 17.37
CA GLU A 699 24.11 -3.66 16.00
C GLU A 699 22.68 -4.19 15.74
N LYS A 700 21.77 -3.29 15.34
CA LYS A 700 20.40 -3.65 14.95
C LYS A 700 20.44 -4.52 13.69
N PRO A 701 19.66 -5.61 13.62
CA PRO A 701 19.73 -6.54 12.49
C PRO A 701 19.27 -5.85 11.20
N LYS A 702 20.03 -6.03 10.12
CA LYS A 702 19.67 -5.63 8.75
C LYS A 702 18.55 -6.53 8.17
N ALA A 703 17.81 -6.04 7.17
CA ALA A 703 16.77 -6.87 6.56
C ALA A 703 17.41 -8.00 5.74
N PRO A 704 16.94 -9.25 5.90
CA PRO A 704 17.55 -10.41 5.23
C PRO A 704 17.19 -10.51 3.74
N ILE A 705 16.04 -9.98 3.32
CA ILE A 705 15.55 -9.99 1.94
C ILE A 705 15.08 -8.58 1.62
N LEU A 706 15.53 -8.03 0.49
CA LEU A 706 15.12 -6.70 0.06
C LEU A 706 13.81 -6.77 -0.74
N VAL A 707 13.72 -7.73 -1.66
CA VAL A 707 12.59 -7.88 -2.58
C VAL A 707 12.34 -9.36 -2.82
N GLN A 708 11.09 -9.79 -2.69
CA GLN A 708 10.61 -11.11 -3.13
C GLN A 708 9.33 -10.92 -3.94
N ARG A 709 9.35 -11.25 -5.23
CA ARG A 709 8.18 -11.08 -6.12
C ARG A 709 8.08 -12.17 -7.16
N LYS A 710 6.87 -12.38 -7.65
CA LYS A 710 6.59 -13.22 -8.82
C LYS A 710 6.62 -12.38 -10.09
N LEU A 711 7.43 -12.76 -11.07
CA LEU A 711 7.41 -12.17 -12.42
C LEU A 711 6.36 -12.86 -13.30
N ALA A 712 6.16 -14.16 -13.08
CA ALA A 712 5.12 -14.99 -13.68
C ALA A 712 4.62 -16.00 -12.61
N PRO A 713 3.51 -16.72 -12.81
CA PRO A 713 3.01 -17.69 -11.82
C PRO A 713 4.06 -18.73 -11.38
N ASP A 714 4.93 -19.11 -12.31
CA ASP A 714 6.02 -20.09 -12.19
C ASP A 714 7.41 -19.47 -11.98
N ILE A 715 7.57 -18.13 -12.02
CA ILE A 715 8.88 -17.44 -11.92
C ILE A 715 8.91 -16.49 -10.71
N MET A 716 9.89 -16.69 -9.83
CA MET A 716 10.17 -15.83 -8.68
C MET A 716 11.51 -15.10 -8.83
N LEU A 717 11.52 -13.82 -8.46
CA LEU A 717 12.69 -12.95 -8.32
C LEU A 717 12.92 -12.64 -6.84
N CYS A 718 14.15 -12.82 -6.37
CA CYS A 718 14.56 -12.46 -5.02
C CYS A 718 15.86 -11.65 -5.05
N LEU A 719 15.92 -10.55 -4.28
CA LEU A 719 17.07 -9.64 -4.21
C LEU A 719 17.62 -9.49 -2.78
N PHE A 720 18.94 -9.44 -2.67
CA PHE A 720 19.72 -9.36 -1.43
C PHE A 720 20.72 -8.20 -1.45
N ASP A 721 21.00 -7.64 -0.27
CA ASP A 721 22.03 -6.61 -0.03
C ASP A 721 23.44 -7.21 -0.13
N TYR A 722 23.59 -8.45 0.34
CA TYR A 722 24.87 -9.13 0.44
C TYR A 722 25.12 -10.10 -0.71
N ALA A 723 26.27 -9.95 -1.34
CA ALA A 723 26.81 -10.93 -2.27
C ALA A 723 27.58 -12.02 -1.53
N PRO A 724 27.70 -13.23 -2.08
CA PRO A 724 28.63 -14.24 -1.57
C PRO A 724 30.06 -13.70 -1.49
N PRO A 725 30.84 -14.02 -0.43
CA PRO A 725 30.63 -15.10 0.54
C PRO A 725 29.76 -14.76 1.76
N GLN A 726 29.33 -13.49 1.93
CA GLN A 726 28.58 -13.06 3.12
C GLN A 726 27.19 -13.74 3.21
N LEU A 727 26.53 -13.92 2.07
CA LEU A 727 25.37 -14.80 1.93
C LEU A 727 25.86 -16.25 1.78
N TRP A 728 25.70 -17.08 2.82
CA TRP A 728 26.28 -18.43 2.84
C TRP A 728 25.28 -19.52 2.42
N ALA A 729 24.01 -19.39 2.82
CA ALA A 729 22.99 -20.38 2.56
C ALA A 729 21.61 -19.77 2.31
N LEU A 730 20.85 -20.48 1.48
CA LEU A 730 19.44 -20.21 1.24
C LEU A 730 18.62 -21.43 1.60
N LYS A 731 17.52 -21.20 2.30
CA LYS A 731 16.56 -22.23 2.65
C LYS A 731 15.21 -21.87 2.06
N PHE A 732 14.71 -22.71 1.16
CA PHE A 732 13.35 -22.62 0.63
C PHE A 732 12.45 -23.54 1.44
N THR A 733 11.37 -23.00 1.97
CA THR A 733 10.40 -23.74 2.79
C THR A 733 9.02 -23.53 2.20
N LEU A 734 8.29 -24.64 1.96
CA LEU A 734 6.89 -24.55 1.58
C LEU A 734 6.11 -23.78 2.66
N PRO A 735 5.16 -22.91 2.28
CA PRO A 735 4.40 -22.11 3.22
C PRO A 735 3.72 -23.01 4.25
N ALA A 736 3.80 -22.60 5.51
CA ALA A 736 3.15 -23.32 6.58
C ALA A 736 1.62 -23.40 6.34
N GLN A 737 1.00 -22.29 5.94
CA GLN A 737 -0.46 -22.17 5.80
C GLN A 737 -1.08 -23.12 4.77
N GLN A 738 -0.41 -23.31 3.63
CA GLN A 738 -0.92 -24.08 2.48
C GLN A 738 -0.43 -25.52 2.49
N GLN A 739 -0.27 -26.11 3.68
CA GLN A 739 0.23 -27.47 3.81
C GLN A 739 -0.79 -28.50 3.36
N CYS A 740 -0.31 -29.52 2.65
CA CYS A 740 -1.13 -30.61 2.16
C CYS A 740 -1.40 -31.62 3.28
N TYR A 741 -2.61 -32.17 3.33
CA TYR A 741 -2.93 -33.31 4.18
C TYR A 741 -2.95 -34.58 3.34
N THR A 742 -2.33 -35.63 3.85
CA THR A 742 -2.24 -36.94 3.18
C THR A 742 -2.62 -38.05 4.16
N VAL A 743 -3.21 -39.13 3.65
CA VAL A 743 -3.65 -40.25 4.51
C VAL A 743 -2.47 -41.04 5.07
N GLY A 744 -1.41 -41.17 4.28
CA GLY A 744 -0.22 -41.98 4.57
C GLY A 744 0.92 -41.69 3.59
N GLY A 745 2.06 -42.34 3.82
CA GLY A 745 3.28 -42.11 3.03
C GLY A 745 3.18 -42.70 1.62
N THR A 746 2.76 -43.97 1.52
CA THR A 746 2.49 -44.67 0.26
C THR A 746 1.06 -45.23 0.28
N PHE A 747 0.35 -45.02 -0.83
CA PHE A 747 -1.06 -45.35 -0.98
C PHE A 747 -1.28 -45.96 -2.37
N ASP A 748 -1.37 -47.28 -2.41
CA ASP A 748 -1.55 -48.08 -3.62
C ASP A 748 -2.92 -48.78 -3.61
N LYS A 749 -3.26 -49.47 -4.71
CA LYS A 749 -4.55 -50.16 -4.87
C LYS A 749 -4.81 -51.27 -3.82
N ASP A 750 -3.74 -51.84 -3.26
CA ASP A 750 -3.79 -53.03 -2.40
C ASP A 750 -3.39 -52.77 -0.94
N MET A 751 -2.68 -51.68 -0.67
CA MET A 751 -2.07 -51.42 0.64
C MET A 751 -1.96 -49.93 0.96
N LEU A 752 -2.28 -49.57 2.21
CA LEU A 752 -1.98 -48.27 2.81
C LEU A 752 -0.80 -48.42 3.78
N LYS A 753 0.28 -47.66 3.57
CA LYS A 753 1.41 -47.60 4.50
C LYS A 753 1.38 -46.29 5.29
N LEU A 754 1.33 -46.43 6.61
CA LEU A 754 1.35 -45.30 7.54
C LEU A 754 2.73 -45.13 8.16
N ASP A 755 3.25 -43.91 8.06
CA ASP A 755 4.42 -43.45 8.82
C ASP A 755 3.92 -42.63 10.01
N ILE A 756 4.02 -43.19 11.22
CA ILE A 756 3.56 -42.52 12.44
C ILE A 756 4.65 -41.51 12.84
N LYS A 757 4.30 -40.23 12.86
CA LYS A 757 5.23 -39.12 13.08
C LYS A 757 5.49 -38.90 14.56
N ARG A 758 6.68 -38.41 14.90
CA ARG A 758 6.97 -37.89 16.24
C ARG A 758 6.25 -36.55 16.43
N ILE A 759 5.22 -36.56 17.27
CA ILE A 759 4.41 -35.39 17.65
C ILE A 759 4.83 -34.94 19.05
N PHE A 760 4.93 -33.61 19.23
CA PHE A 760 5.27 -33.00 20.52
C PHE A 760 4.10 -32.16 21.01
N ALA A 761 3.69 -32.39 22.27
CA ALA A 761 2.61 -31.68 22.96
C ALA A 761 2.99 -31.47 24.44
N PRO A 762 3.89 -30.51 24.74
CA PRO A 762 4.22 -30.13 26.11
C PRO A 762 3.10 -29.29 26.74
N LYS A 763 3.00 -29.29 28.08
CA LYS A 763 2.00 -28.51 28.84
C LYS A 763 2.23 -27.01 28.82
N ASP A 764 3.49 -26.57 28.68
CA ASP A 764 3.85 -25.17 28.47
C ASP A 764 3.99 -24.88 26.96
N PRO A 765 3.11 -24.04 26.36
CA PRO A 765 3.15 -23.71 24.94
C PRO A 765 4.33 -22.83 24.53
N ASN A 766 5.00 -22.15 25.48
CA ASN A 766 6.13 -21.25 25.20
C ASN A 766 7.50 -21.89 25.42
N ARG A 767 7.54 -23.19 25.76
CA ARG A 767 8.79 -23.87 26.06
C ARG A 767 9.63 -24.01 24.79
N ASP A 768 10.85 -23.47 24.82
CA ASP A 768 11.76 -23.53 23.68
C ASP A 768 12.18 -24.98 23.42
N LEU A 769 11.66 -25.53 22.32
CA LEU A 769 12.03 -26.86 21.84
C LEU A 769 13.35 -26.83 21.04
N SER A 770 14.01 -25.67 20.90
CA SER A 770 15.23 -25.53 20.10
C SER A 770 16.44 -26.26 20.71
N GLY A 771 17.02 -27.16 19.94
CA GLY A 771 18.17 -27.98 20.32
C GLY A 771 18.41 -29.16 19.36
N PRO A 772 19.44 -29.99 19.58
CA PRO A 772 19.73 -31.19 18.76
C PRO A 772 18.55 -32.18 18.71
N ARG A 773 17.61 -32.05 19.65
CA ARG A 773 16.43 -32.90 19.83
C ARG A 773 15.23 -32.44 18.97
N ALA A 774 15.12 -31.15 18.62
CA ALA A 774 14.15 -30.64 17.63
C ALA A 774 14.44 -31.13 16.21
N ALA A 775 15.69 -31.48 15.88
CA ALA A 775 16.07 -32.06 14.58
C ALA A 775 15.44 -33.45 14.32
N LYS A 776 14.79 -34.06 15.33
CA LYS A 776 14.03 -35.31 15.22
C LYS A 776 12.51 -35.10 15.08
N ARG A 777 12.02 -33.85 15.09
CA ARG A 777 10.60 -33.48 14.87
C ARG A 777 10.20 -33.85 13.43
N GLY A 778 9.02 -34.46 13.24
CA GLY A 778 8.53 -34.85 11.92
C GLY A 778 9.22 -36.06 11.28
N ARG A 779 10.30 -36.61 11.87
CA ARG A 779 10.78 -37.95 11.51
C ARG A 779 9.76 -38.99 11.98
N ALA A 780 9.53 -40.01 11.16
CA ALA A 780 8.68 -41.14 11.54
C ALA A 780 9.25 -41.83 12.80
N LEU A 781 8.42 -41.96 13.83
CA LEU A 781 8.69 -42.75 15.02
C LEU A 781 8.69 -44.24 14.65
N LYS A 782 7.74 -44.63 13.79
CA LYS A 782 7.61 -45.96 13.21
C LYS A 782 7.24 -45.80 11.74
N THR A 783 8.04 -46.40 10.86
CA THR A 783 7.83 -46.38 9.40
C THR A 783 7.12 -47.65 8.94
N ASN A 784 6.42 -47.56 7.81
CA ASN A 784 5.82 -48.71 7.11
C ASN A 784 4.86 -49.55 7.97
N VAL A 785 3.95 -48.93 8.71
CA VAL A 785 2.84 -49.69 9.31
C VAL A 785 1.84 -50.02 8.20
N GLU A 786 1.74 -51.29 7.84
CA GLU A 786 0.98 -51.74 6.67
C GLU A 786 -0.46 -52.10 7.03
N TYR A 787 -1.42 -51.56 6.28
CA TYR A 787 -2.84 -51.88 6.37
C TYR A 787 -3.31 -52.40 5.01
N PRO A 788 -3.41 -53.74 4.84
CA PRO A 788 -3.86 -54.34 3.59
C PRO A 788 -5.37 -54.18 3.40
N ARG A 789 -5.82 -54.20 2.14
CA ARG A 789 -7.25 -54.09 1.77
C ARG A 789 -8.15 -55.15 2.42
N SER A 790 -7.60 -56.33 2.74
CA SER A 790 -8.34 -57.45 3.34
C SER A 790 -8.66 -57.27 4.83
N LYS A 791 -7.94 -56.42 5.56
CA LYS A 791 -8.11 -56.23 7.01
C LYS A 791 -7.68 -54.82 7.44
N SER A 792 -8.51 -53.81 7.10
CA SER A 792 -8.26 -52.42 7.48
C SER A 792 -9.25 -51.92 8.53
N ASP A 793 -8.77 -51.82 9.77
CA ASP A 793 -9.53 -51.21 10.87
C ASP A 793 -9.58 -49.68 10.77
N ILE A 794 -8.71 -49.08 9.95
CA ILE A 794 -8.44 -47.63 9.90
C ILE A 794 -9.01 -46.93 8.65
N PHE A 795 -9.15 -47.65 7.53
CA PHE A 795 -9.59 -47.09 6.26
C PHE A 795 -10.69 -47.96 5.65
N ASP A 796 -11.73 -47.33 5.11
CA ASP A 796 -12.78 -48.00 4.34
C ASP A 796 -12.53 -47.81 2.84
N TRP A 797 -12.10 -48.89 2.18
CA TRP A 797 -11.74 -48.90 0.77
C TRP A 797 -12.94 -48.73 -0.17
N GLU A 798 -14.16 -49.13 0.24
CA GLU A 798 -15.34 -49.00 -0.62
C GLU A 798 -15.84 -47.56 -0.67
N SER A 799 -15.89 -46.88 0.48
CA SER A 799 -16.33 -45.49 0.56
C SER A 799 -15.21 -44.48 0.33
N ARG A 800 -13.94 -44.93 0.30
CA ARG A 800 -12.73 -44.11 0.20
C ARG A 800 -12.53 -43.18 1.41
N THR A 801 -13.05 -43.59 2.58
CA THR A 801 -13.06 -42.76 3.80
C THR A 801 -12.12 -43.28 4.89
N ILE A 802 -11.59 -42.33 5.66
CA ILE A 802 -10.81 -42.61 6.86
C ILE A 802 -11.76 -42.80 8.04
N LYS A 803 -11.60 -43.90 8.79
CA LYS A 803 -12.26 -44.09 10.10
C LYS A 803 -11.54 -43.24 11.15
N THR A 804 -11.91 -41.98 11.25
CA THR A 804 -11.15 -40.94 11.98
C THR A 804 -10.90 -41.28 13.46
N GLU A 805 -11.90 -41.81 14.17
CA GLU A 805 -11.75 -42.17 15.58
C GLU A 805 -10.79 -43.36 15.80
N ALA A 806 -10.87 -44.38 14.95
CA ALA A 806 -9.95 -45.53 14.99
C ALA A 806 -8.52 -45.10 14.64
N TYR A 807 -8.36 -44.25 13.62
CA TYR A 807 -7.09 -43.68 13.21
C TYR A 807 -6.45 -42.88 14.37
N ALA A 808 -7.19 -41.94 14.96
CA ALA A 808 -6.67 -41.08 16.02
C ALA A 808 -6.25 -41.89 17.27
N LYS A 809 -7.04 -42.91 17.65
CA LYS A 809 -6.71 -43.80 18.78
C LYS A 809 -5.43 -44.61 18.51
N GLU A 810 -5.23 -45.10 17.29
CA GLU A 810 -4.04 -45.89 16.96
C GLU A 810 -2.76 -45.06 16.98
N VAL A 811 -2.82 -43.83 16.45
CA VAL A 811 -1.70 -42.86 16.50
C VAL A 811 -1.34 -42.54 17.95
N TRP A 812 -2.34 -42.18 18.76
CA TRP A 812 -2.15 -41.85 20.17
C TRP A 812 -1.57 -43.03 20.98
N ARG A 813 -2.10 -44.25 20.77
CA ARG A 813 -1.61 -45.48 21.42
C ARG A 813 -0.15 -45.77 21.08
N THR A 814 0.22 -45.57 19.81
CA THR A 814 1.60 -45.79 19.34
C THR A 814 2.55 -44.74 19.92
N LEU A 815 2.15 -43.46 19.94
CA LEU A 815 2.94 -42.39 20.55
C LEU A 815 3.22 -42.65 22.04
N ARG A 816 2.21 -43.07 22.81
CA ARG A 816 2.38 -43.40 24.24
C ARG A 816 3.26 -44.63 24.48
N LYS A 817 3.23 -45.62 23.59
CA LYS A 817 3.99 -46.86 23.76
C LYS A 817 5.47 -46.68 23.44
N GLU A 818 5.78 -45.95 22.37
CA GLU A 818 7.12 -45.85 21.81
C GLU A 818 7.95 -44.69 22.41
N ILE A 819 7.35 -43.80 23.21
CA ILE A 819 8.04 -42.77 24.00
C ILE A 819 8.33 -43.35 25.41
N PRO A 820 9.59 -43.65 25.79
CA PRO A 820 9.89 -44.41 27.01
C PRO A 820 9.56 -43.65 28.32
N PRO A 821 9.06 -44.34 29.36
CA PRO A 821 8.69 -43.71 30.63
C PRO A 821 9.86 -43.36 31.58
N GLU A 822 11.08 -43.89 31.36
CA GLU A 822 12.24 -43.80 32.28
C GLU A 822 13.31 -42.78 31.88
N SER A 823 12.96 -41.77 31.09
CA SER A 823 13.88 -40.66 30.78
C SER A 823 13.22 -39.33 31.12
N ASP A 824 14.03 -38.29 31.35
CA ASP A 824 13.57 -36.88 31.43
C ASP A 824 12.66 -36.45 30.24
N TRP A 825 12.49 -37.31 29.23
CA TRP A 825 11.67 -37.12 28.05
C TRP A 825 10.15 -37.30 28.25
N LYS A 826 9.67 -37.97 29.31
CA LYS A 826 8.22 -38.21 29.48
C LYS A 826 7.45 -36.92 29.83
N ASN A 827 8.01 -36.08 30.70
CA ASN A 827 7.42 -34.79 31.12
C ASN A 827 7.80 -33.63 30.19
N ASP A 828 8.56 -33.90 29.12
CA ASP A 828 9.12 -32.85 28.25
C ASP A 828 8.51 -32.84 26.83
N TYR A 829 7.92 -33.94 26.35
CA TYR A 829 7.61 -34.09 24.92
C TYR A 829 6.15 -34.43 24.54
N PHE A 830 5.39 -35.24 25.28
CA PHE A 830 3.99 -35.57 24.92
C PHE A 830 3.15 -35.93 26.15
N GLU A 831 2.33 -34.99 26.62
CA GLU A 831 1.51 -35.14 27.85
C GLU A 831 0.00 -35.27 27.58
N GLU A 832 -0.44 -35.41 26.32
CA GLU A 832 -1.88 -35.49 26.00
C GLU A 832 -2.56 -36.74 26.59
N GLU A 833 -3.63 -36.50 27.35
CA GLU A 833 -4.44 -37.54 28.02
C GLU A 833 -5.38 -38.29 27.08
N LYS A 834 -5.84 -37.63 26.02
CA LYS A 834 -6.81 -38.14 25.04
C LYS A 834 -6.38 -37.77 23.62
N PRO A 835 -6.81 -38.51 22.58
CA PRO A 835 -6.57 -38.10 21.20
C PRO A 835 -7.23 -36.75 20.91
N THR A 836 -6.46 -35.80 20.36
CA THR A 836 -6.91 -34.46 20.02
C THR A 836 -6.98 -34.24 18.50
N SER A 837 -7.77 -33.25 18.07
CA SER A 837 -7.80 -32.80 16.67
C SER A 837 -6.45 -32.23 16.22
N ALA A 838 -5.75 -31.50 17.09
CA ALA A 838 -4.41 -30.99 16.82
C ALA A 838 -3.38 -32.12 16.55
N MET A 839 -3.42 -33.20 17.34
CA MET A 839 -2.61 -34.40 17.10
C MET A 839 -2.95 -35.06 15.76
N MET A 840 -4.24 -35.22 15.44
CA MET A 840 -4.68 -35.78 14.17
C MET A 840 -4.19 -34.94 12.98
N ALA A 841 -4.33 -33.61 13.08
CA ALA A 841 -3.85 -32.67 12.08
C ALA A 841 -2.34 -32.81 11.85
N LEU A 842 -1.54 -32.86 12.91
CA LEU A 842 -0.08 -33.03 12.82
C LEU A 842 0.34 -34.36 12.18
N GLN A 843 -0.42 -35.44 12.40
CA GLN A 843 -0.16 -36.74 11.78
C GLN A 843 -0.49 -36.75 10.28
N LEU A 844 -1.67 -36.22 9.90
CA LEU A 844 -2.12 -36.15 8.50
C LEU A 844 -1.34 -35.15 7.65
N ASN A 845 -0.84 -34.09 8.28
CA ASN A 845 -0.09 -33.03 7.63
C ASN A 845 1.16 -33.58 6.93
N GLU A 846 1.36 -33.35 5.64
CA GLU A 846 2.57 -33.78 4.91
C GLU A 846 3.83 -33.11 5.48
N PRO A 847 5.02 -33.75 5.53
CA PRO A 847 6.22 -33.05 5.96
C PRO A 847 6.45 -31.81 5.09
N ILE A 848 6.85 -30.71 5.73
CA ILE A 848 7.22 -29.49 5.03
C ILE A 848 8.48 -29.80 4.23
N TYR A 849 8.35 -29.88 2.91
CA TYR A 849 9.52 -30.01 2.06
C TYR A 849 10.33 -28.72 2.13
N THR A 850 11.62 -28.87 2.39
CA THR A 850 12.57 -27.77 2.44
C THR A 850 13.74 -28.08 1.53
N LEU A 851 14.10 -27.13 0.66
CA LEU A 851 15.33 -27.18 -0.12
C LEU A 851 16.37 -26.31 0.59
N ASP A 852 17.36 -26.95 1.19
CA ASP A 852 18.47 -26.30 1.90
C ASP A 852 19.71 -26.24 0.99
N ILE A 853 20.08 -25.05 0.54
CA ILE A 853 21.30 -24.77 -0.22
C ILE A 853 22.37 -24.31 0.78
N ASN A 854 23.27 -25.23 1.16
CA ASN A 854 24.25 -25.00 2.24
C ASN A 854 25.58 -24.38 1.76
N LYS A 855 25.82 -24.25 0.46
CA LYS A 855 26.97 -23.54 -0.12
C LYS A 855 26.58 -23.00 -1.50
N ILE A 856 26.61 -21.67 -1.68
CA ILE A 856 26.23 -21.02 -2.95
C ILE A 856 27.42 -21.01 -3.93
N PHE A 857 28.68 -20.94 -3.45
CA PHE A 857 29.89 -20.91 -4.27
C PHE A 857 31.06 -21.72 -3.67
N THR A 858 32.07 -22.04 -4.50
CA THR A 858 33.29 -22.80 -4.17
C THR A 858 34.37 -21.94 -3.48
N GLU A 859 35.30 -22.58 -2.75
CA GLU A 859 36.30 -21.93 -1.88
C GLU A 859 37.34 -21.04 -2.60
N ASP A 860 37.48 -21.15 -3.93
CA ASP A 860 38.39 -20.32 -4.74
C ASP A 860 37.84 -18.92 -5.07
N TYR A 861 36.66 -18.56 -4.57
CA TYR A 861 36.00 -17.29 -4.86
C TYR A 861 36.60 -16.12 -4.06
N VAL A 862 37.19 -15.15 -4.77
CA VAL A 862 37.68 -13.90 -4.16
C VAL A 862 36.49 -12.98 -3.91
N ALA A 863 36.22 -12.67 -2.65
CA ALA A 863 35.18 -11.74 -2.26
C ALA A 863 35.43 -10.35 -2.89
N PRO A 864 34.45 -9.73 -3.56
CA PRO A 864 34.58 -8.35 -4.00
C PRO A 864 34.67 -7.40 -2.80
N PRO A 865 35.34 -6.24 -2.93
CA PRO A 865 35.30 -5.21 -1.91
C PRO A 865 33.85 -4.76 -1.71
N ASP A 866 33.45 -4.57 -0.45
CA ASP A 866 32.09 -4.13 -0.07
C ASP A 866 31.93 -2.63 -0.35
N GLU A 867 32.03 -2.24 -1.62
CA GLU A 867 31.80 -0.87 -2.07
C GLU A 867 30.29 -0.56 -2.01
N LEU A 868 29.92 0.59 -1.43
CA LEU A 868 28.55 1.09 -1.46
C LEU A 868 28.22 1.54 -2.89
N PHE A 869 26.95 1.37 -3.30
CA PHE A 869 26.48 1.87 -4.59
C PHE A 869 26.74 3.37 -4.73
N GLN A 870 27.30 3.78 -5.86
CA GLN A 870 27.59 5.18 -6.15
C GLN A 870 27.16 5.53 -7.57
N PHE A 871 26.42 6.63 -7.71
CA PHE A 871 26.15 7.22 -9.02
C PHE A 871 27.45 7.72 -9.65
N ASN A 872 27.61 7.53 -10.96
CA ASN A 872 28.69 8.13 -11.71
C ASN A 872 28.33 9.59 -12.04
N VAL A 873 28.82 10.51 -11.20
CA VAL A 873 28.61 11.96 -11.37
C VAL A 873 29.84 12.55 -12.07
N PRO A 874 29.74 13.00 -13.34
CA PRO A 874 30.87 13.61 -14.02
C PRO A 874 31.23 14.96 -13.38
N VAL A 875 32.50 15.34 -13.50
CA VAL A 875 33.00 16.63 -12.98
C VAL A 875 32.36 17.77 -13.78
N PHE A 876 31.69 18.69 -13.08
CA PHE A 876 31.09 19.87 -13.70
C PHE A 876 32.19 20.72 -14.38
N PRO A 877 32.02 21.12 -15.66
CA PRO A 877 33.08 21.78 -16.44
C PRO A 877 33.24 23.27 -16.12
N ALA A 878 33.32 23.64 -14.83
CA ALA A 878 33.49 25.03 -14.38
C ALA A 878 34.73 25.72 -15.00
N HIS A 879 35.81 24.95 -15.23
CA HIS A 879 37.05 25.44 -15.83
C HIS A 879 36.89 26.00 -17.26
N LYS A 880 35.84 25.57 -18.00
CA LYS A 880 35.54 26.09 -19.34
C LYS A 880 35.02 27.53 -19.29
N TYR A 881 34.50 27.97 -18.15
CA TYR A 881 33.82 29.25 -17.95
C TYR A 881 34.59 30.14 -16.98
N LYS A 882 35.84 30.51 -17.31
CA LYS A 882 36.61 31.45 -16.50
C LYS A 882 35.98 32.85 -16.57
N PRO A 883 35.52 33.43 -15.45
CA PRO A 883 34.91 34.75 -15.48
C PRO A 883 35.96 35.83 -15.79
N PRO A 884 35.62 36.87 -16.57
CA PRO A 884 36.46 38.05 -16.66
C PRO A 884 36.56 38.76 -15.28
N PRO A 885 37.58 39.60 -15.05
CA PRO A 885 37.68 40.32 -13.78
C PRO A 885 36.48 41.27 -13.63
N LEU A 886 35.85 41.23 -12.46
CA LEU A 886 34.77 42.16 -12.13
C LEU A 886 35.26 43.61 -12.17
N PRO A 887 34.43 44.56 -12.61
CA PRO A 887 34.78 45.98 -12.64
C PRO A 887 35.16 46.45 -11.23
N LYS A 888 36.41 46.89 -11.07
CA LYS A 888 36.89 47.46 -9.79
C LYS A 888 36.37 48.88 -9.67
N ARG A 889 35.81 49.23 -8.51
CA ARG A 889 35.55 50.63 -8.14
C ARG A 889 36.86 51.42 -8.18
N VAL A 890 37.08 52.24 -9.20
CA VAL A 890 38.16 53.24 -9.21
C VAL A 890 37.68 54.45 -8.39
N PRO A 891 38.34 54.81 -7.28
CA PRO A 891 38.09 56.10 -6.65
C PRO A 891 38.64 57.20 -7.55
N GLU A 892 37.78 57.90 -8.29
CA GLU A 892 38.21 59.11 -9.00
C GLU A 892 38.77 60.15 -8.00
N PRO A 893 39.87 60.85 -8.35
CA PRO A 893 40.41 61.93 -7.54
C PRO A 893 39.38 63.06 -7.45
N ARG A 894 39.18 63.58 -6.24
CA ARG A 894 38.28 64.72 -5.97
C ARG A 894 38.71 65.92 -6.82
N LEU A 895 38.03 66.18 -7.93
CA LEU A 895 38.19 67.42 -8.69
C LEU A 895 37.57 68.57 -7.88
N PHE A 896 38.41 69.53 -7.48
CA PHE A 896 37.96 70.79 -6.91
C PHE A 896 37.19 71.58 -7.98
N PRO A 897 36.06 72.23 -7.65
CA PRO A 897 35.25 72.90 -8.66
C PRO A 897 35.97 74.17 -9.18
N GLN A 898 36.42 74.13 -10.43
CA GLN A 898 36.71 75.36 -11.19
C GLN A 898 35.37 76.03 -11.56
N LYS A 899 35.31 77.35 -11.34
CA LYS A 899 34.19 78.22 -11.73
C LYS A 899 33.97 78.14 -13.25
N LEU A 900 32.96 77.39 -13.68
CA LEU A 900 32.41 77.47 -15.03
C LEU A 900 31.34 78.57 -15.08
N VAL A 901 31.69 79.68 -15.72
CA VAL A 901 30.76 80.70 -16.20
C VAL A 901 29.88 80.06 -17.26
N ARG A 902 28.55 80.08 -17.09
CA ARG A 902 27.60 79.59 -18.09
C ARG A 902 27.34 80.70 -19.13
N PRO A 903 27.40 80.41 -20.45
CA PRO A 903 26.77 81.26 -21.45
C PRO A 903 25.26 81.04 -21.46
N THR A 904 24.52 82.12 -21.70
CA THR A 904 23.06 82.19 -21.85
C THR A 904 22.61 81.44 -23.12
N PRO A 905 21.71 80.46 -23.03
CA PRO A 905 21.05 79.88 -24.21
C PRO A 905 19.77 80.64 -24.56
N GLU A 906 19.58 80.90 -25.85
CA GLU A 906 18.33 81.34 -26.47
C GLU A 906 17.20 80.33 -26.24
N GLU A 907 15.97 80.84 -26.13
CA GLU A 907 14.75 80.11 -25.81
C GLU A 907 14.27 79.20 -26.96
N PRO A 908 14.04 77.89 -26.72
CA PRO A 908 13.11 77.07 -27.49
C PRO A 908 11.72 77.06 -26.83
N PRO A 909 10.66 76.71 -27.58
CA PRO A 909 9.29 77.06 -27.24
C PRO A 909 8.75 76.36 -25.99
N ILE A 910 7.94 77.12 -25.26
CA ILE A 910 7.22 76.73 -24.04
C ILE A 910 6.25 75.58 -24.37
N PHE A 911 6.56 74.37 -23.91
CA PHE A 911 5.57 73.33 -23.68
C PHE A 911 5.21 73.32 -22.20
N VAL A 912 3.96 73.71 -21.90
CA VAL A 912 3.41 73.69 -20.55
C VAL A 912 3.20 72.22 -20.15
N PRO A 913 3.86 71.71 -19.08
CA PRO A 913 3.45 70.45 -18.50
C PRO A 913 2.13 70.70 -17.78
N ASN A 914 1.07 70.02 -18.22
CA ASN A 914 -0.16 69.90 -17.44
C ASN A 914 0.20 69.25 -16.10
N LEU A 915 0.27 70.09 -15.07
CA LEU A 915 0.13 69.71 -13.68
C LEU A 915 -1.17 68.92 -13.58
N LEU A 916 -1.05 67.59 -13.55
CA LEU A 916 -2.07 66.75 -12.96
C LEU A 916 -2.19 67.22 -11.51
N ASN A 917 -3.21 68.06 -11.28
CA ASN A 917 -3.79 68.30 -9.98
C ASN A 917 -4.20 66.93 -9.42
N LEU A 918 -3.25 66.26 -8.77
CA LEU A 918 -3.53 65.31 -7.71
C LEU A 918 -4.21 66.15 -6.63
N THR A 919 -5.52 66.27 -6.75
CA THR A 919 -6.34 66.57 -5.59
C THR A 919 -5.93 65.57 -4.52
N PRO A 920 -5.45 66.00 -3.35
CA PRO A 920 -5.24 65.08 -2.26
C PRO A 920 -6.62 64.45 -2.00
N SER A 921 -6.78 63.17 -2.33
CA SER A 921 -7.92 62.41 -1.83
C SER A 921 -7.83 62.57 -0.32
N LYS A 922 -8.82 63.24 0.28
CA LYS A 922 -8.93 63.43 1.72
C LYS A 922 -8.48 62.14 2.42
N PRO A 923 -7.49 62.17 3.33
CA PRO A 923 -7.24 61.01 4.16
C PRO A 923 -8.55 60.69 4.88
N ALA A 924 -9.09 59.51 4.60
CA ALA A 924 -10.30 59.02 5.22
C ALA A 924 -10.10 59.06 6.74
N HIS A 925 -11.10 59.58 7.45
CA HIS A 925 -11.05 59.66 8.91
C HIS A 925 -10.85 58.23 9.47
N PRO A 926 -10.21 58.03 10.64
CA PRO A 926 -10.12 56.72 11.31
C PRO A 926 -11.48 56.06 11.67
N TYR A 927 -12.59 56.63 11.21
CA TYR A 927 -13.96 56.13 11.31
C TYR A 927 -14.58 55.75 9.96
N ASP A 928 -13.84 55.85 8.84
CA ASP A 928 -14.36 55.47 7.53
C ASP A 928 -14.32 53.95 7.36
N ARG A 929 -15.53 53.38 7.24
CA ARG A 929 -15.78 51.97 6.99
C ARG A 929 -15.01 51.48 5.76
N ALA A 930 -14.39 50.31 5.86
CA ALA A 930 -13.65 49.76 4.72
C ALA A 930 -14.59 49.38 3.57
N ARG A 931 -14.23 49.79 2.34
CA ARG A 931 -15.03 49.56 1.14
C ARG A 931 -14.56 48.30 0.43
N PHE A 932 -15.46 47.31 0.32
CA PHE A 932 -15.21 46.10 -0.47
C PHE A 932 -15.79 46.27 -1.87
N ILE A 933 -15.02 45.88 -2.88
CA ILE A 933 -15.51 45.77 -4.25
C ILE A 933 -15.94 44.31 -4.42
N PHE A 934 -17.25 44.09 -4.48
CA PHE A 934 -17.85 42.76 -4.62
C PHE A 934 -18.44 42.59 -6.02
N LYS A 935 -18.11 41.49 -6.69
CA LYS A 935 -18.55 41.17 -8.05
C LYS A 935 -18.98 39.72 -8.16
N ILE A 936 -20.00 39.46 -8.98
CA ILE A 936 -20.52 38.12 -9.29
C ILE A 936 -20.59 38.01 -10.81
N TYR A 937 -19.91 37.03 -11.38
CA TYR A 937 -19.84 36.83 -12.84
C TYR A 937 -19.62 35.35 -13.20
N THR A 938 -19.80 35.01 -14.48
CA THR A 938 -19.56 33.67 -15.03
C THR A 938 -18.24 33.60 -15.80
N LEU A 939 -17.65 32.41 -15.91
CA LEU A 939 -16.39 32.20 -16.65
C LEU A 939 -16.57 32.22 -18.19
N GLU A 940 -17.79 32.05 -18.68
CA GLU A 940 -18.08 31.95 -20.12
C GLU A 940 -18.13 33.31 -20.84
N GLY A 941 -18.30 34.42 -20.10
CA GLY A 941 -18.34 35.77 -20.66
C GLY A 941 -16.96 36.37 -20.93
N LYS A 942 -16.70 36.86 -22.14
CA LYS A 942 -15.45 37.58 -22.51
C LYS A 942 -15.21 38.91 -21.74
N ARG A 943 -16.08 39.29 -20.79
CA ARG A 943 -15.94 40.48 -19.94
C ARG A 943 -16.38 40.16 -18.49
N ILE A 944 -15.60 40.61 -17.50
CA ILE A 944 -15.95 40.56 -16.07
C ILE A 944 -17.01 41.64 -15.78
N THR A 945 -18.26 41.39 -16.14
CA THR A 945 -19.42 42.25 -15.84
C THR A 945 -20.30 41.59 -14.78
N ASN A 946 -20.91 42.38 -13.88
CA ASN A 946 -21.87 41.91 -12.86
C ASN A 946 -23.20 41.48 -13.50
N TYR A 947 -23.15 40.42 -14.30
CA TYR A 947 -24.26 39.90 -15.09
C TYR A 947 -24.28 38.36 -15.03
N VAL A 948 -25.45 37.78 -14.77
CA VAL A 948 -25.67 36.33 -14.74
C VAL A 948 -26.68 35.95 -15.83
N PRO A 949 -26.30 35.16 -16.84
CA PRO A 949 -27.23 34.69 -17.86
C PRO A 949 -28.20 33.64 -17.28
N THR A 950 -29.48 33.71 -17.63
CA THR A 950 -30.54 32.87 -17.04
C THR A 950 -31.32 32.02 -18.05
N ALA A 951 -30.91 32.01 -19.32
CA ALA A 951 -31.64 31.38 -20.43
C ALA A 951 -31.02 30.07 -20.96
N GLY A 952 -30.01 29.51 -20.28
CA GLY A 952 -29.37 28.25 -20.67
C GLY A 952 -29.90 27.06 -19.86
N ASP A 953 -30.14 25.93 -20.53
CA ASP A 953 -30.43 24.63 -19.90
C ASP A 953 -29.18 23.98 -19.27
N LEU A 954 -28.03 24.65 -19.35
CA LEU A 954 -26.73 24.16 -18.88
C LEU A 954 -26.38 24.81 -17.53
N PRO A 955 -25.86 24.02 -16.57
CA PRO A 955 -25.34 24.55 -15.32
C PRO A 955 -24.10 25.42 -15.56
N ILE A 956 -24.02 26.57 -14.88
CA ILE A 956 -22.96 27.57 -15.04
C ILE A 956 -22.13 27.74 -13.75
N ASP A 957 -20.86 28.08 -13.90
CA ASP A 957 -19.99 28.39 -12.75
C ASP A 957 -20.12 29.86 -12.36
N LEU A 958 -20.54 30.11 -11.11
CA LEU A 958 -20.64 31.45 -10.55
C LEU A 958 -19.39 31.78 -9.72
N VAL A 959 -18.67 32.81 -10.13
CA VAL A 959 -17.50 33.32 -9.42
C VAL A 959 -17.88 34.54 -8.58
N PHE A 960 -17.62 34.44 -7.28
CA PHE A 960 -17.78 35.51 -6.30
C PHE A 960 -16.40 36.11 -6.02
N SER A 961 -16.21 37.38 -6.40
CA SER A 961 -14.94 38.10 -6.26
C SER A 961 -15.07 39.23 -5.25
N ILE A 962 -14.35 39.12 -4.13
CA ILE A 962 -14.26 40.18 -3.11
C ILE A 962 -12.86 40.78 -3.14
N THR A 963 -12.72 42.04 -3.53
CA THR A 963 -11.45 42.78 -3.52
C THR A 963 -11.51 44.01 -2.64
N THR A 964 -10.35 44.43 -2.14
CA THR A 964 -10.20 45.66 -1.35
C THR A 964 -9.43 46.70 -2.17
N ASP A 965 -9.75 47.97 -2.00
CA ASP A 965 -9.07 49.07 -2.69
C ASP A 965 -7.56 49.08 -2.34
N PRO A 966 -6.65 48.96 -3.33
CA PRO A 966 -5.21 48.90 -3.10
C PRO A 966 -4.62 50.15 -2.44
N GLU A 967 -5.21 51.33 -2.64
CA GLU A 967 -4.72 52.59 -2.05
C GLU A 967 -5.03 52.69 -0.55
N MET A 968 -6.18 52.13 -0.14
CA MET A 968 -6.67 52.18 1.25
C MET A 968 -6.31 50.94 2.09
N ARG A 969 -5.80 49.88 1.45
CA ARG A 969 -5.43 48.61 2.11
C ARG A 969 -4.40 48.76 3.25
N PRO A 970 -3.34 49.60 3.15
CA PRO A 970 -2.33 49.72 4.21
C PRO A 970 -2.84 50.42 5.48
N THR A 971 -3.89 51.23 5.35
CA THR A 971 -4.45 52.10 6.39
C THR A 971 -5.43 51.38 7.30
N TYR A 972 -5.96 50.20 6.92
CA TYR A 972 -6.91 49.44 7.73
C TYR A 972 -6.27 48.65 8.87
N ASN A 973 -6.58 49.00 10.12
CA ASN A 973 -6.13 48.27 11.33
C ASN A 973 -7.20 47.28 11.85
N TYR A 974 -7.91 46.59 10.96
CA TYR A 974 -8.97 45.63 11.32
C TYR A 974 -8.53 44.17 11.13
N GLN A 975 -9.01 43.28 11.99
CA GLN A 975 -8.94 41.83 11.81
C GLN A 975 -10.31 41.27 11.47
N ILE A 976 -10.41 40.56 10.34
CA ILE A 976 -11.66 39.93 9.89
C ILE A 976 -11.83 38.61 10.64
N LYS A 977 -12.98 38.44 11.29
CA LYS A 977 -13.41 37.23 11.98
C LYS A 977 -14.37 36.38 11.14
N ARG A 978 -15.19 37.01 10.29
CA ARG A 978 -16.12 36.31 9.40
C ARG A 978 -16.53 37.18 8.22
N LEU A 979 -16.69 36.58 7.05
CA LEU A 979 -17.44 37.18 5.93
C LEU A 979 -18.64 36.29 5.63
N THR A 980 -19.83 36.87 5.50
CA THR A 980 -21.07 36.13 5.24
C THR A 980 -21.77 36.71 4.02
N ILE A 981 -22.01 35.90 3.01
CA ILE A 981 -22.83 36.28 1.85
C ILE A 981 -24.21 35.67 1.99
N LYS A 982 -25.26 36.48 1.81
CA LYS A 982 -26.66 36.04 1.90
C LYS A 982 -27.30 36.04 0.52
N LEU A 983 -27.69 34.86 0.06
CA LEU A 983 -28.49 34.65 -1.14
C LEU A 983 -29.92 34.30 -0.71
N LYS A 984 -30.91 34.92 -1.34
CA LYS A 984 -32.32 34.66 -1.05
C LYS A 984 -32.77 33.37 -1.74
N GLN A 985 -33.41 32.48 -0.97
CA GLN A 985 -33.88 31.15 -1.38
C GLN A 985 -35.28 30.91 -0.79
N GLU A 986 -36.24 31.75 -1.18
CA GLU A 986 -37.65 31.61 -0.86
C GLU A 986 -38.46 31.58 -2.16
N PRO A 987 -39.60 30.88 -2.22
CA PRO A 987 -40.48 30.90 -3.39
C PRO A 987 -40.91 32.35 -3.69
N PHE A 988 -40.76 32.75 -4.94
CA PHE A 988 -41.01 34.12 -5.38
C PHE A 988 -42.46 34.53 -5.11
N GLN A 989 -42.64 35.67 -4.44
CA GLN A 989 -43.93 36.34 -4.26
C GLN A 989 -43.95 37.64 -5.07
N GLU A 990 -45.03 37.87 -5.82
CA GLU A 990 -45.22 39.08 -6.63
C GLU A 990 -45.01 40.36 -5.79
N GLY A 991 -44.12 41.25 -6.24
CA GLY A 991 -43.79 42.51 -5.56
C GLY A 991 -42.53 42.50 -4.68
N LYS A 992 -41.85 41.36 -4.49
CA LYS A 992 -40.55 41.27 -3.77
C LYS A 992 -39.37 41.10 -4.73
N THR A 993 -38.14 41.29 -4.25
CA THR A 993 -36.92 40.97 -5.02
C THR A 993 -36.86 39.49 -5.38
N LYS A 994 -36.70 39.18 -6.67
CA LYS A 994 -36.60 37.81 -7.19
C LYS A 994 -35.27 37.15 -6.76
N PRO A 995 -35.27 35.85 -6.44
CA PRO A 995 -34.09 35.13 -5.96
C PRO A 995 -33.09 34.80 -7.08
N LEU A 996 -31.81 34.63 -6.71
CA LEU A 996 -30.74 34.21 -7.61
C LEU A 996 -30.84 32.71 -7.96
N LEU A 997 -31.22 31.90 -6.96
CA LEU A 997 -31.35 30.45 -7.04
C LEU A 997 -32.80 30.05 -6.81
N ASP A 998 -33.19 28.88 -7.30
CA ASP A 998 -34.52 28.33 -7.01
C ASP A 998 -34.65 27.90 -5.54
N ALA A 999 -35.88 27.91 -5.01
CA ALA A 999 -36.15 27.59 -3.60
C ALA A 999 -35.70 26.17 -3.23
N ASP A 1000 -35.88 25.22 -4.14
CA ASP A 1000 -35.57 23.79 -3.94
C ASP A 1000 -34.14 23.40 -4.38
N TYR A 1001 -33.34 24.37 -4.84
CA TYR A 1001 -32.02 24.10 -5.41
C TYR A 1001 -30.90 24.21 -4.38
N GLU A 1002 -30.27 23.08 -4.05
CA GLU A 1002 -29.05 23.01 -3.24
C GLU A 1002 -27.81 22.87 -4.15
N PRO A 1003 -27.00 23.92 -4.34
CA PRO A 1003 -25.78 23.84 -5.14
C PRO A 1003 -24.67 23.06 -4.42
N ASP A 1004 -23.72 22.56 -5.21
CA ASP A 1004 -22.51 21.92 -4.73
C ASP A 1004 -21.71 22.85 -3.78
N PRO A 1005 -20.94 22.27 -2.82
CA PRO A 1005 -20.17 23.04 -1.87
C PRO A 1005 -19.17 23.98 -2.58
N PRO A 1006 -19.12 25.27 -2.21
CA PRO A 1006 -18.30 26.25 -2.89
C PRO A 1006 -16.82 25.98 -2.68
N SER A 1007 -16.00 26.28 -3.69
CA SER A 1007 -14.56 26.08 -3.68
C SER A 1007 -13.82 27.43 -3.67
N MET A 1008 -12.87 27.59 -2.75
CA MET A 1008 -12.03 28.79 -2.69
C MET A 1008 -11.12 28.89 -3.92
N LEU A 1009 -11.11 30.04 -4.60
CA LEU A 1009 -10.23 30.32 -5.74
C LEU A 1009 -8.97 31.08 -5.31
N SER A 1010 -9.10 32.00 -4.35
CA SER A 1010 -7.98 32.80 -3.85
C SER A 1010 -8.05 32.98 -2.33
N ASN A 1011 -6.90 33.21 -1.71
CA ASN A 1011 -6.77 33.43 -0.26
C ASN A 1011 -7.28 32.27 0.61
N LEU A 1012 -6.56 31.13 0.54
CA LEU A 1012 -6.80 29.88 1.31
C LEU A 1012 -6.67 30.02 2.85
N ARG A 1013 -6.56 31.25 3.37
CA ARG A 1013 -6.59 31.55 4.80
C ARG A 1013 -8.00 31.45 5.39
N PHE A 1014 -9.03 31.39 4.54
CA PHE A 1014 -10.41 31.17 4.93
C PHE A 1014 -10.85 29.74 4.58
N ASN A 1015 -11.67 29.16 5.46
CA ASN A 1015 -12.52 28.02 5.16
C ASN A 1015 -13.88 28.55 4.74
N ILE A 1016 -14.54 27.86 3.81
CA ILE A 1016 -15.85 28.25 3.30
C ILE A 1016 -16.89 27.21 3.72
N PHE A 1017 -18.03 27.69 4.20
CA PHE A 1017 -19.14 26.87 4.67
C PHE A 1017 -20.46 27.39 4.10
N THR A 1018 -21.38 26.49 3.80
CA THR A 1018 -22.75 26.81 3.38
C THR A 1018 -23.72 26.46 4.51
N ASN A 1019 -24.68 27.35 4.79
CA ASN A 1019 -25.70 27.16 5.81
C ASN A 1019 -27.04 27.73 5.33
N PHE A 1020 -28.12 26.96 5.46
CA PHE A 1020 -29.45 27.32 5.00
C PHE A 1020 -30.32 27.66 6.22
N GLN A 1021 -30.69 28.94 6.36
CA GLN A 1021 -31.50 29.41 7.50
C GLN A 1021 -32.43 30.54 7.08
N ASN A 1022 -33.69 30.48 7.51
CA ASN A 1022 -34.71 31.54 7.36
C ASN A 1022 -34.91 32.01 5.90
N GLY A 1023 -34.95 31.09 4.93
CA GLY A 1023 -35.15 31.46 3.52
C GLY A 1023 -33.94 32.11 2.84
N PHE A 1024 -32.76 32.04 3.47
CA PHE A 1024 -31.50 32.47 2.88
C PHE A 1024 -30.47 31.33 2.89
N MET A 1025 -29.76 31.20 1.78
CA MET A 1025 -28.49 30.50 1.72
C MET A 1025 -27.38 31.45 2.17
N LYS A 1026 -26.74 31.12 3.29
CA LYS A 1026 -25.59 31.85 3.85
C LYS A 1026 -24.31 31.13 3.47
N ILE A 1027 -23.40 31.84 2.81
CA ILE A 1027 -22.04 31.37 2.52
C ILE A 1027 -21.11 32.08 3.50
N GLU A 1028 -20.54 31.35 4.46
CA GLU A 1028 -19.66 31.86 5.50
C GLU A 1028 -18.19 31.54 5.20
N LEU A 1029 -17.36 32.58 5.08
CA LEU A 1029 -15.91 32.49 5.02
C LEU A 1029 -15.35 32.74 6.42
N VAL A 1030 -14.78 31.70 7.02
CA VAL A 1030 -14.23 31.71 8.38
C VAL A 1030 -12.71 31.58 8.32
N PRO A 1031 -11.93 32.51 8.89
CA PRO A 1031 -10.48 32.39 9.03
C PRO A 1031 -10.04 31.06 9.64
N ARG A 1032 -8.97 30.46 9.11
CA ARG A 1032 -8.29 29.31 9.73
C ARG A 1032 -7.54 29.69 11.01
N SER A 1033 -7.19 30.96 11.16
CA SER A 1033 -6.52 31.51 12.34
C SER A 1033 -7.54 31.85 13.42
N LYS A 1034 -7.27 31.42 14.67
CA LYS A 1034 -8.04 31.80 15.87
C LYS A 1034 -8.11 33.33 16.06
N ASN A 1035 -7.07 34.04 15.63
CA ASN A 1035 -6.99 35.48 15.74
C ASN A 1035 -7.68 36.21 14.58
N GLY A 1036 -8.12 35.52 13.53
CA GLY A 1036 -8.68 36.15 12.32
C GLY A 1036 -7.60 36.50 11.29
N VAL A 1037 -8.00 37.12 10.17
CA VAL A 1037 -7.08 37.55 9.11
C VAL A 1037 -6.94 39.08 9.12
N PRO A 1038 -5.72 39.65 9.16
CA PRO A 1038 -5.52 41.09 9.06
C PRO A 1038 -6.03 41.62 7.71
N MET A 1039 -6.82 42.69 7.73
CA MET A 1039 -7.42 43.25 6.51
C MET A 1039 -6.38 43.73 5.49
N LYS A 1040 -5.21 44.16 5.96
CA LYS A 1040 -4.07 44.57 5.11
C LYS A 1040 -3.57 43.47 4.17
N GLU A 1041 -3.77 42.21 4.55
CA GLU A 1041 -3.30 41.03 3.79
C GLU A 1041 -4.30 40.53 2.75
N ILE A 1042 -5.52 41.09 2.74
CA ILE A 1042 -6.61 40.65 1.86
C ILE A 1042 -6.57 41.47 0.57
N LYS A 1043 -5.76 41.04 -0.39
CA LYS A 1043 -5.74 41.62 -1.75
C LYS A 1043 -7.01 41.24 -2.52
N GLU A 1044 -7.36 39.97 -2.45
CA GLU A 1044 -8.51 39.35 -3.10
C GLU A 1044 -8.96 38.15 -2.25
N CYS A 1045 -10.26 37.87 -2.23
CA CYS A 1045 -10.87 36.72 -1.58
C CYS A 1045 -12.03 36.25 -2.48
N SER A 1046 -11.70 35.35 -3.41
CA SER A 1046 -12.62 34.89 -4.44
C SER A 1046 -12.91 33.40 -4.27
N PHE A 1047 -14.14 33.00 -4.55
CA PHE A 1047 -14.58 31.59 -4.51
C PHE A 1047 -15.60 31.32 -5.61
N MET A 1048 -15.79 30.05 -5.92
CA MET A 1048 -16.68 29.58 -6.99
C MET A 1048 -17.80 28.72 -6.40
N LEU A 1049 -19.02 28.93 -6.87
CA LEU A 1049 -20.10 27.96 -6.81
C LEU A 1049 -20.18 27.28 -8.18
N GLY A 1050 -19.83 26.00 -8.24
CA GLY A 1050 -19.77 25.24 -9.49
C GLY A 1050 -21.14 24.71 -9.91
N LEU A 1051 -21.34 24.55 -11.22
CA LEU A 1051 -22.49 23.89 -11.82
C LEU A 1051 -23.86 24.39 -11.34
N VAL A 1052 -23.99 25.71 -11.14
CA VAL A 1052 -25.21 26.35 -10.66
C VAL A 1052 -26.23 26.52 -11.77
N ILE A 1053 -27.49 26.15 -11.51
CA ILE A 1053 -28.62 26.51 -12.36
C ILE A 1053 -29.28 27.77 -11.76
N PRO A 1054 -29.05 28.97 -12.31
CA PRO A 1054 -29.70 30.18 -11.82
C PRO A 1054 -31.20 30.12 -12.10
N TYR A 1055 -31.99 30.82 -11.30
CA TYR A 1055 -33.44 30.90 -11.55
C TYR A 1055 -33.68 31.47 -12.96
N ALA A 1056 -34.59 30.87 -13.73
CA ALA A 1056 -34.82 31.24 -15.13
C ALA A 1056 -35.62 32.55 -15.26
N TRP A 1057 -35.00 33.60 -15.80
CA TRP A 1057 -35.62 34.94 -15.92
C TRP A 1057 -35.86 35.28 -17.39
N LYS A 1058 -37.12 35.59 -17.75
CA LYS A 1058 -37.51 35.89 -19.14
C LYS A 1058 -37.13 37.30 -19.61
N THR A 1059 -36.72 38.18 -18.70
CA THR A 1059 -36.44 39.61 -18.92
C THR A 1059 -35.19 40.03 -18.13
N ASN A 1060 -34.46 41.03 -18.63
CA ASN A 1060 -33.33 41.63 -17.91
C ASN A 1060 -33.83 42.35 -16.65
N GLU A 1061 -33.56 41.80 -15.48
CA GLU A 1061 -33.96 42.37 -14.20
C GLU A 1061 -32.79 42.32 -13.19
N ARG A 1062 -33.02 42.79 -11.96
CA ARG A 1062 -31.99 43.00 -10.94
C ARG A 1062 -32.30 42.23 -9.67
N THR A 1063 -31.32 41.49 -9.15
CA THR A 1063 -31.37 40.87 -7.81
C THR A 1063 -30.35 41.52 -6.87
N TRP A 1064 -30.61 41.48 -5.56
CA TRP A 1064 -29.75 42.05 -4.53
C TRP A 1064 -29.06 40.95 -3.73
N VAL A 1065 -27.74 41.01 -3.64
CA VAL A 1065 -26.92 40.09 -2.84
C VAL A 1065 -26.23 40.87 -1.73
N SER A 1066 -26.36 40.40 -0.49
CA SER A 1066 -25.77 41.06 0.68
C SER A 1066 -24.43 40.42 1.08
N LEU A 1067 -23.46 41.25 1.44
CA LEU A 1067 -22.17 40.88 2.01
C LEU A 1067 -22.06 41.47 3.43
N GLU A 1068 -21.93 40.62 4.43
CA GLU A 1068 -21.70 41.00 5.82
C GLU A 1068 -20.26 40.71 6.22
N VAL A 1069 -19.62 41.65 6.91
CA VAL A 1069 -18.23 41.55 7.36
C VAL A 1069 -18.18 41.76 8.87
N ALA A 1070 -17.79 40.72 9.59
CA ALA A 1070 -17.52 40.80 11.02
C ALA A 1070 -16.01 41.01 11.26
N CYS A 1071 -15.66 42.12 11.89
CA CYS A 1071 -14.26 42.48 12.15
C CYS A 1071 -14.04 43.11 13.53
N ILE A 1072 -12.80 43.07 14.00
CA ILE A 1072 -12.34 43.68 15.25
C ILE A 1072 -11.30 44.76 14.93
N ASP A 1073 -11.40 45.91 15.59
CA ASP A 1073 -10.45 47.01 15.48
C ASP A 1073 -9.24 46.78 16.39
N THR A 1074 -8.06 46.62 15.81
CA THR A 1074 -6.82 46.38 16.57
C THR A 1074 -6.16 47.66 17.08
N GLY A 1075 -6.67 48.84 16.70
CA GLY A 1075 -6.14 50.15 17.09
C GLY A 1075 -6.68 50.74 18.40
N LYS A 1076 -7.67 50.12 19.05
CA LYS A 1076 -8.29 50.62 20.29
C LYS A 1076 -7.71 50.01 21.58
N SER A 1077 -7.89 50.71 22.70
CA SER A 1077 -7.36 50.33 24.03
C SER A 1077 -7.96 49.01 24.55
N GLU A 1078 -7.27 48.33 25.46
CA GLU A 1078 -7.55 46.94 25.90
C GLU A 1078 -8.98 46.66 26.41
N ARG A 1079 -9.76 47.68 26.81
CA ARG A 1079 -11.16 47.50 27.25
C ARG A 1079 -12.18 47.34 26.10
N ASP A 1080 -11.84 47.71 24.87
CA ASP A 1080 -12.74 47.66 23.70
C ASP A 1080 -12.28 46.65 22.61
N LYS A 1081 -11.19 45.89 22.83
CA LYS A 1081 -10.62 44.94 21.87
C LYS A 1081 -11.53 43.74 21.53
N ASP A 1082 -12.56 43.47 22.33
CA ASP A 1082 -13.44 42.30 22.15
C ASP A 1082 -14.81 42.63 21.54
N LYS A 1083 -15.08 43.89 21.17
CA LYS A 1083 -16.33 44.26 20.48
C LYS A 1083 -16.22 43.98 18.99
N GLU A 1084 -16.89 42.92 18.54
CA GLU A 1084 -17.07 42.64 17.12
C GLU A 1084 -17.93 43.72 16.46
N MET A 1085 -17.42 44.31 15.38
CA MET A 1085 -18.15 45.24 14.51
C MET A 1085 -18.71 44.46 13.32
N LEU A 1086 -19.99 44.67 13.01
CA LEU A 1086 -20.64 44.08 11.85
C LEU A 1086 -20.89 45.16 10.79
N TRP A 1087 -20.37 44.95 9.59
CA TRP A 1087 -20.58 45.82 8.44
C TRP A 1087 -21.42 45.11 7.38
N GLN A 1088 -22.51 45.72 6.92
CA GLN A 1088 -23.38 45.14 5.89
C GLN A 1088 -23.31 45.97 4.62
N ASP A 1089 -22.85 45.36 3.54
CA ASP A 1089 -22.82 45.92 2.18
C ASP A 1089 -23.71 45.05 1.27
N GLY A 1090 -23.91 45.50 0.04
CA GLY A 1090 -24.56 44.65 -0.95
C GLY A 1090 -24.43 45.17 -2.37
N ILE A 1091 -24.70 44.28 -3.31
CA ILE A 1091 -24.57 44.57 -4.74
C ILE A 1091 -25.84 44.21 -5.48
N ILE A 1092 -26.08 44.95 -6.55
CA ILE A 1092 -27.10 44.65 -7.53
C ILE A 1092 -26.46 43.78 -8.62
N VAL A 1093 -27.03 42.61 -8.84
CA VAL A 1093 -26.66 41.68 -9.91
C VAL A 1093 -27.73 41.75 -11.01
N ASN A 1094 -27.32 42.03 -12.24
CA ASN A 1094 -28.23 42.01 -13.38
C ASN A 1094 -28.38 40.56 -13.88
N MET A 1095 -29.61 40.13 -14.17
CA MET A 1095 -29.91 38.78 -14.61
C MET A 1095 -30.88 38.79 -15.78
N GLY A 1096 -30.68 37.93 -16.78
CA GLY A 1096 -31.59 37.83 -17.93
C GLY A 1096 -30.99 37.02 -19.09
N PRO A 1097 -31.64 37.04 -20.27
CA PRO A 1097 -31.12 36.42 -21.48
C PRO A 1097 -29.91 37.19 -22.02
N GLU A 1098 -28.88 36.44 -22.45
CA GLU A 1098 -27.60 36.99 -22.91
C GLU A 1098 -27.80 38.11 -23.96
N PRO A 1099 -27.30 39.33 -23.73
CA PRO A 1099 -27.53 40.42 -24.66
C PRO A 1099 -26.83 40.16 -26.00
N PRO A 1100 -27.45 40.48 -27.16
CA PRO A 1100 -26.78 40.37 -28.45
C PRO A 1100 -25.52 41.26 -28.46
N ALA A 1101 -24.47 40.79 -29.15
CA ALA A 1101 -23.10 41.31 -29.07
C ALA A 1101 -22.85 42.75 -29.58
N GLU A 1102 -23.88 43.57 -29.74
CA GLU A 1102 -23.77 44.97 -30.18
C GLU A 1102 -24.62 45.87 -29.28
N TYR A 1103 -23.95 46.73 -28.50
CA TYR A 1103 -24.24 48.17 -28.29
C TYR A 1103 -23.49 48.69 -27.06
N THR A 1104 -22.56 49.62 -27.28
CA THR A 1104 -22.08 50.57 -26.27
C THR A 1104 -23.17 51.58 -25.92
N PRO A 1105 -23.20 52.05 -24.66
CA PRO A 1105 -23.20 53.49 -24.40
C PRO A 1105 -22.00 53.83 -23.49
N LEU A 1106 -21.07 54.69 -23.91
CA LEU A 1106 -21.09 56.15 -23.69
C LEU A 1106 -21.41 56.54 -22.23
N GLY A 1107 -20.40 57.14 -21.59
CA GLY A 1107 -20.30 57.29 -20.14
C GLY A 1107 -21.29 58.24 -19.48
N VAL A 1108 -21.35 58.11 -18.14
CA VAL A 1108 -21.12 59.13 -17.10
C VAL A 1108 -20.58 58.40 -15.89
#